data_AF-A0A943NMF8-F1
#
_entry.id   AF-A0A943NMF8-F1
#
_cell.length_a   1.000
_cell.length_b   1.000
_cell.length_c   1.000
_cell.angle_alpha   90.00
_cell.angle_beta   90.00
_cell.angle_gamma   90.00
#
_symmetry.space_group_name_H-M   'P 1'
#
loop_
_entity.id
_entity.type
_entity.pdbx_description
1 polymer ?
#
loop_
_entity_poly.entity_id
_entity_poly.type
_entity_poly.pdbx_seq_one_letter_code
_entity_poly.pdbx_strand_id
1 'polypeptide(L)'
;LHTKMSAMDGFIDAGEAVKTAAKWGHKAVAITDHGVVQAFPAAVNAAGKLKKNGVDIKVIMGVEGYLLPDCVWTSPRGEYAAIELTHCNGALCAISAVRFNDNGECSEFYTPVSVGVPMSEEFRRRTGISEEDSETAPLLKDAVNALLQFAEGAKMVVWDREEYYELYKEAKKRGVDMNEHAAVAMELTRYHCRAPLDDTTTIDGCMAAMGTSRASMLPIDGARALKEQFLKIIERYEAMGKARIPLFDCVPHEKVKGKRSTYHIIIIAKNIVGLKNLYKLVSYAHIDYLKGVPRIPRSLLDFYREGLIIGSACEAGELFRAVLEEKPHEEICAIAREYDYLEIQPIGNNAFLMREGIVKDEDGLRELNRRIVRLGEELGIPVAATGDAHFMEPEDSIFRAIVMSAREFKDAEQQAPLYFRTTDDMLEEFSYLGREKAEEVVIDVPNAIADMCESMKPFLSEKSTYAPKFPGANEELRSMCENRAREIYGDVLPPVVQARLDKELTSIIGNDYASLYLSAQRLVSKSMSDGYLVGSRGSVGSSMVAYMSGITEVNSLPPHYRCPKCKFTDFENVFMPNGDKYGCGADMPDRTCPVCGTKLAKDGFDIPFETFLGFGGDKVPDIDLNFSGEYQANAHKYTEELFGRDHVFRAGTIGTLAEKTAYGYVKKYLEERGMTVSKAEENRLAAGCVGVKRTTGQHPGGLVIIPQDKDVTDFCPVQHPADDATGGIITTHFEYHSMEANLLKLDELGHDDPTMIRMLE
;
A
#
# COMPACT_ATOMS: atom_id res chain seq x y z
N LEU A 1 -1.55 -3.95 -20.24
CA LEU A 1 -2.97 -3.61 -20.48
C LEU A 1 -3.48 -2.85 -19.27
N HIS A 2 -4.23 -1.77 -19.54
CA HIS A 2 -4.77 -0.82 -18.57
C HIS A 2 -6.27 -1.06 -18.43
N THR A 3 -6.70 -1.28 -17.19
CA THR A 3 -8.08 -1.48 -16.79
C THR A 3 -8.69 -0.17 -16.30
N LYS A 4 -9.97 -0.22 -15.91
CA LYS A 4 -10.67 0.87 -15.21
C LYS A 4 -9.96 1.35 -13.93
N MET A 5 -8.97 0.62 -13.42
CA MET A 5 -8.18 1.05 -12.25
C MET A 5 -7.01 1.98 -12.61
N SER A 6 -6.63 2.09 -13.89
CA SER A 6 -5.79 3.18 -14.39
C SER A 6 -6.58 4.49 -14.34
N ALA A 7 -6.32 5.30 -13.31
CA ALA A 7 -7.17 6.41 -12.92
C ALA A 7 -7.40 7.41 -14.06
N MET A 8 -8.67 7.59 -14.42
CA MET A 8 -9.13 8.52 -15.47
C MET A 8 -8.47 8.27 -16.84
N ASP A 9 -8.04 7.04 -17.13
CA ASP A 9 -7.30 6.72 -18.37
C ASP A 9 -7.66 5.36 -18.98
N GLY A 10 -7.76 4.30 -18.17
CA GLY A 10 -8.16 2.97 -18.65
C GLY A 10 -9.67 2.74 -18.57
N PHE A 11 -10.22 2.01 -19.54
CA PHE A 11 -11.66 1.76 -19.71
C PHE A 11 -12.02 0.27 -19.78
N ILE A 12 -11.02 -0.60 -19.79
CA ILE A 12 -11.22 -2.05 -19.86
C ILE A 12 -11.64 -2.60 -18.49
N ASP A 13 -12.75 -3.35 -18.43
CA ASP A 13 -13.06 -4.14 -17.24
C ASP A 13 -12.12 -5.34 -17.16
N ALA A 14 -11.48 -5.54 -16.00
CA ALA A 14 -10.48 -6.58 -15.81
C ALA A 14 -11.04 -8.00 -16.03
N GLY A 15 -12.29 -8.24 -15.65
CA GLY A 15 -12.96 -9.51 -15.88
C GLY A 15 -13.31 -9.74 -17.35
N GLU A 16 -13.77 -8.70 -18.05
CA GLU A 16 -14.03 -8.75 -19.49
C GLU A 16 -12.75 -8.96 -20.31
N ALA A 17 -11.63 -8.34 -19.91
CA ALA A 17 -10.32 -8.59 -20.54
C ALA A 17 -9.93 -10.07 -20.48
N VAL A 18 -10.07 -10.68 -19.30
CA VAL A 18 -9.77 -12.10 -19.08
C VAL A 18 -10.68 -13.00 -19.90
N LYS A 19 -11.99 -12.73 -19.94
CA LYS A 19 -12.94 -13.50 -20.75
C LYS A 19 -12.64 -13.40 -22.24
N THR A 20 -12.28 -12.20 -22.71
CA THR A 20 -12.01 -11.93 -24.12
C THR A 20 -10.72 -12.61 -24.56
N ALA A 21 -9.64 -12.47 -23.78
CA ALA A 21 -8.39 -13.17 -24.03
C ALA A 21 -8.58 -14.70 -24.08
N ALA A 22 -9.37 -15.25 -23.16
CA ALA A 22 -9.70 -16.68 -23.15
C ALA A 22 -10.50 -17.10 -24.39
N LYS A 23 -11.46 -16.27 -24.83
CA LYS A 23 -12.24 -16.49 -26.05
C LYS A 23 -11.37 -16.49 -27.31
N TRP A 24 -10.34 -15.64 -27.36
CA TRP A 24 -9.35 -15.61 -28.45
C TRP A 24 -8.32 -16.74 -28.39
N GLY A 25 -8.34 -17.56 -27.32
CA GLY A 25 -7.39 -18.66 -27.15
C GLY A 25 -6.02 -18.22 -26.65
N HIS A 26 -5.90 -17.01 -26.07
CA HIS A 26 -4.65 -16.56 -25.46
C HIS A 26 -4.34 -17.40 -24.20
N LYS A 27 -3.07 -17.77 -24.05
CA LYS A 27 -2.58 -18.53 -22.88
C LYS A 27 -2.66 -17.74 -21.57
N ALA A 28 -2.43 -16.43 -21.67
CA ALA A 28 -2.37 -15.54 -20.53
C ALA A 28 -2.81 -14.11 -20.90
N VAL A 29 -3.12 -13.31 -19.89
CA VAL A 29 -3.35 -11.87 -20.00
C VAL A 29 -2.65 -11.14 -18.86
N ALA A 30 -1.91 -10.08 -19.17
CA ALA A 30 -1.22 -9.25 -18.17
C ALA A 30 -2.02 -7.99 -17.83
N ILE A 31 -2.21 -7.74 -16.53
CA ILE A 31 -2.80 -6.51 -16.02
C ILE A 31 -1.67 -5.63 -15.48
N THR A 32 -1.55 -4.41 -16.00
CA THR A 32 -0.41 -3.51 -15.73
C THR A 32 -0.90 -2.06 -15.57
N ASP A 33 -1.85 -1.83 -14.66
CA ASP A 33 -2.40 -0.49 -14.43
C ASP A 33 -1.34 0.53 -14.00
N HIS A 34 -1.60 1.82 -14.24
CA HIS A 34 -0.68 2.91 -13.88
C HIS A 34 -0.53 3.05 -12.38
N GLY A 35 0.65 2.71 -11.87
CA GLY A 35 1.06 2.86 -10.49
C GLY A 35 0.29 1.99 -9.50
N VAL A 36 -0.73 1.23 -9.91
CA VAL A 36 -1.65 0.52 -9.01
C VAL A 36 -1.89 -0.92 -9.44
N VAL A 37 -2.35 -1.74 -8.49
CA VAL A 37 -2.65 -3.18 -8.71
C VAL A 37 -4.09 -3.56 -8.34
N GLN A 38 -5.00 -2.57 -8.28
CA GLN A 38 -6.37 -2.72 -7.76
C GLN A 38 -7.25 -3.69 -8.55
N ALA A 39 -6.92 -3.96 -9.81
CA ALA A 39 -7.67 -4.87 -10.66
C ALA A 39 -7.37 -6.36 -10.41
N PHE A 40 -6.31 -6.69 -9.65
CA PHE A 40 -5.87 -8.07 -9.47
C PHE A 40 -6.96 -8.99 -8.90
N PRO A 41 -7.69 -8.64 -7.83
CA PRO A 41 -8.75 -9.50 -7.30
C PRO A 41 -9.84 -9.81 -8.33
N ALA A 42 -10.27 -8.80 -9.10
CA ALA A 42 -11.29 -8.96 -10.12
C ALA A 42 -10.81 -9.86 -11.27
N ALA A 43 -9.60 -9.64 -11.78
CA ALA A 43 -9.02 -10.43 -12.86
C ALA A 43 -8.84 -11.90 -12.48
N VAL A 44 -8.25 -12.17 -11.30
CA VAL A 44 -8.00 -13.55 -10.84
C VAL A 44 -9.32 -14.27 -10.53
N ASN A 45 -10.32 -13.58 -9.97
CA ASN A 45 -11.65 -14.15 -9.76
C ASN A 45 -12.32 -14.55 -11.09
N ALA A 46 -12.24 -13.69 -12.11
CA ALA A 46 -12.76 -14.00 -13.44
C ALA A 46 -12.08 -15.24 -14.06
N ALA A 47 -10.76 -15.33 -13.98
CA ALA A 47 -10.02 -16.52 -14.43
C ALA A 47 -10.42 -17.78 -13.65
N GLY A 48 -10.57 -17.67 -12.33
CA GLY A 48 -11.02 -18.78 -11.48
C GLY A 48 -12.44 -19.29 -11.82
N LYS A 49 -13.36 -18.39 -12.20
CA LYS A 49 -14.70 -18.75 -12.69
C LYS A 49 -14.64 -19.49 -14.03
N LEU A 50 -13.80 -19.03 -14.96
CA LEU A 50 -13.60 -19.71 -16.24
C LEU A 50 -12.97 -21.10 -16.07
N LYS A 51 -12.01 -21.23 -15.15
CA LYS A 51 -11.36 -22.50 -14.84
C LYS A 51 -12.35 -23.55 -14.34
N LYS A 52 -13.33 -23.16 -13.52
CA LYS A 52 -14.43 -24.05 -13.09
C LYS A 52 -15.30 -24.54 -14.26
N ASN A 53 -15.34 -23.79 -15.35
CA ASN A 53 -16.03 -24.14 -16.59
C ASN A 53 -15.12 -24.83 -17.63
N GLY A 54 -13.90 -25.22 -17.24
CA GLY A 54 -12.96 -25.95 -18.11
C GLY A 54 -12.08 -25.09 -19.01
N VAL A 55 -12.10 -23.75 -18.85
CA VAL A 55 -11.26 -22.82 -19.62
C VAL A 55 -10.18 -22.27 -18.71
N ASP A 56 -8.92 -22.65 -18.94
CA ASP A 56 -7.78 -22.18 -18.14
C ASP A 56 -7.07 -21.03 -18.85
N ILE A 57 -7.02 -19.87 -18.18
CA ILE A 57 -6.27 -18.69 -18.63
C ILE A 57 -5.48 -18.14 -17.46
N LYS A 58 -4.19 -17.86 -17.68
CA LYS A 58 -3.32 -17.30 -16.64
C LYS A 58 -3.45 -15.78 -16.60
N VAL A 59 -3.64 -15.23 -15.39
CA VAL A 59 -3.52 -13.78 -15.16
C VAL A 59 -2.09 -13.48 -14.73
N ILE A 60 -1.41 -12.62 -15.47
CA ILE A 60 -0.08 -12.11 -15.12
C ILE A 60 -0.29 -10.80 -14.36
N MET A 61 0.19 -10.78 -13.12
CA MET A 61 0.02 -9.67 -12.19
C MET A 61 1.21 -8.71 -12.33
N GLY A 62 0.99 -7.53 -12.88
CA GLY A 62 2.01 -6.50 -13.01
C GLY A 62 1.49 -5.08 -12.77
N VAL A 63 2.38 -4.10 -12.92
CA VAL A 63 2.08 -2.68 -12.81
C VAL A 63 2.89 -1.93 -13.86
N GLU A 64 2.33 -0.87 -14.42
CA GLU A 64 3.16 0.14 -15.07
C GLU A 64 3.55 1.19 -14.02
N GLY A 65 4.81 1.16 -13.60
CA GLY A 65 5.34 2.06 -12.59
C GLY A 65 5.88 3.37 -13.16
N TYR A 66 6.10 4.34 -12.27
CA TYR A 66 6.80 5.59 -12.58
C TYR A 66 8.23 5.54 -12.02
N LEU A 67 9.16 5.02 -12.80
CA LEU A 67 10.57 4.91 -12.43
C LEU A 67 11.20 6.28 -12.20
N LEU A 68 11.79 6.47 -11.04
CA LEU A 68 12.59 7.63 -10.67
C LEU A 68 14.07 7.22 -10.64
N PRO A 69 14.89 7.66 -11.62
CA PRO A 69 16.34 7.57 -11.48
C PRO A 69 16.77 8.41 -10.28
N ASP A 70 17.38 7.77 -9.28
CA ASP A 70 17.69 8.40 -7.99
C ASP A 70 19.10 8.10 -7.45
N CYS A 71 19.90 7.33 -8.21
CA CYS A 71 21.21 6.90 -7.79
C CYS A 71 22.12 6.51 -8.97
N VAL A 72 23.42 6.56 -8.71
CA VAL A 72 24.45 5.83 -9.46
C VAL A 72 24.89 4.58 -8.69
N TRP A 73 25.43 3.60 -9.40
CA TRP A 73 25.83 2.33 -8.79
C TRP A 73 27.31 2.29 -8.43
N THR A 74 27.62 1.66 -7.30
CA THR A 74 29.00 1.32 -6.94
C THR A 74 29.08 -0.08 -6.34
N SER A 75 30.28 -0.68 -6.32
CA SER A 75 30.54 -1.92 -5.60
C SER A 75 30.35 -1.68 -4.09
N PRO A 76 29.68 -2.60 -3.34
CA PRO A 76 29.60 -2.55 -1.88
C PRO A 76 30.97 -2.60 -1.19
N ARG A 77 31.94 -3.21 -1.88
CA ARG A 77 33.34 -3.25 -1.47
C ARG A 77 34.11 -2.04 -1.99
N GLY A 78 35.04 -1.57 -1.19
CA GLY A 78 35.97 -0.50 -1.53
C GLY A 78 36.17 0.47 -0.37
N GLU A 79 36.54 1.70 -0.70
CA GLU A 79 36.87 2.71 0.28
C GLU A 79 35.73 3.69 0.50
N TYR A 80 35.41 3.96 1.77
CA TYR A 80 34.29 4.79 2.20
C TYR A 80 34.71 5.78 3.28
N ALA A 81 34.01 6.90 3.36
CA ALA A 81 34.14 7.89 4.43
C ALA A 81 32.76 8.15 5.04
N ALA A 82 32.55 7.69 6.27
CA ALA A 82 31.35 7.97 7.07
C ALA A 82 31.48 9.35 7.70
N ILE A 83 30.58 10.27 7.36
CA ILE A 83 30.63 11.68 7.74
C ILE A 83 29.50 11.98 8.73
N GLU A 84 29.88 12.53 9.88
CA GLU A 84 28.97 13.06 10.89
C GLU A 84 29.08 14.59 10.92
N LEU A 85 27.93 15.26 10.88
CA LEU A 85 27.81 16.70 10.95
C LEU A 85 27.18 17.08 12.28
N THR A 86 27.83 17.96 13.04
CA THR A 86 27.32 18.39 14.34
C THR A 86 26.81 19.82 14.26
N HIS A 87 25.52 20.01 14.55
CA HIS A 87 24.84 21.30 14.48
C HIS A 87 24.53 21.85 15.88
N CYS A 88 24.73 23.16 16.07
CA CYS A 88 24.30 23.91 17.24
C CYS A 88 23.40 25.08 16.80
N ASN A 89 22.14 25.10 17.25
CA ASN A 89 21.15 26.12 16.86
C ASN A 89 21.05 26.33 15.33
N GLY A 90 21.14 25.25 14.56
CA GLY A 90 21.10 25.26 13.09
C GLY A 90 22.41 25.63 12.38
N ALA A 91 23.47 25.98 13.12
CA ALA A 91 24.80 26.23 12.55
C ALA A 91 25.70 25.00 12.66
N LEU A 92 26.36 24.62 11.56
CA LEU A 92 27.34 23.53 11.55
C LEU A 92 28.60 23.93 12.33
N CYS A 93 28.87 23.25 13.45
CA CYS A 93 29.93 23.60 14.40
C CYS A 93 31.07 22.58 14.48
N ALA A 94 30.89 21.37 13.95
CA ALA A 94 31.97 20.40 13.78
C ALA A 94 31.65 19.42 12.65
N ILE A 95 32.71 18.92 12.01
CA ILE A 95 32.68 17.86 11.02
C ILE A 95 33.57 16.73 11.53
N SER A 96 33.04 15.52 11.59
CA SER A 96 33.81 14.31 11.87
C SER A 96 33.68 13.32 10.75
N ALA A 97 34.73 12.56 10.49
CA ALA A 97 34.65 11.48 9.53
C ALA A 97 35.48 10.27 9.95
N VAL A 98 35.02 9.09 9.56
CA VAL A 98 35.78 7.84 9.67
C VAL A 98 35.94 7.28 8.27
N ARG A 99 37.18 7.18 7.80
CA ARG A 99 37.53 6.53 6.52
C ARG A 99 37.86 5.08 6.78
N PHE A 100 37.32 4.18 5.97
CA PHE A 100 37.46 2.74 6.14
C PHE A 100 37.44 2.00 4.80
N ASN A 101 38.07 0.82 4.76
CA ASN A 101 38.08 -0.06 3.60
C ASN A 101 37.92 -1.54 3.98
N ASP A 102 37.87 -2.39 2.96
CA ASP A 102 37.66 -3.84 3.12
C ASP A 102 38.78 -4.56 3.90
N ASN A 103 39.97 -3.96 3.99
CA ASN A 103 41.11 -4.54 4.71
C ASN A 103 41.07 -4.24 6.23
N GLY A 104 40.04 -3.51 6.68
CA GLY A 104 39.92 -3.07 8.07
C GLY A 104 40.82 -1.88 8.42
N GLU A 105 41.45 -1.23 7.42
CA GLU A 105 42.14 0.03 7.65
C GLU A 105 41.10 1.09 8.02
N CYS A 106 41.40 1.86 9.06
CA CYS A 106 40.48 2.86 9.61
C CYS A 106 41.28 4.08 10.03
N SER A 107 40.86 5.25 9.56
CA SER A 107 41.41 6.54 10.00
C SER A 107 40.27 7.47 10.40
N GLU A 108 40.58 8.42 11.27
CA GLU A 108 39.60 9.33 11.87
C GLU A 108 39.99 10.77 11.58
N PHE A 109 38.97 11.60 11.37
CA PHE A 109 39.09 13.01 11.11
C PHE A 109 38.09 13.75 11.98
N TYR A 110 38.55 14.86 12.55
CA TYR A 110 37.73 15.78 13.32
C TYR A 110 38.21 17.20 13.04
N THR A 111 37.29 18.10 12.71
CA THR A 111 37.55 19.53 12.72
C THR A 111 36.37 20.27 13.35
N PRO A 112 36.61 21.19 14.29
CA PRO A 112 35.60 22.19 14.63
C PRO A 112 35.41 23.15 13.46
N VAL A 113 34.29 23.85 13.43
CA VAL A 113 33.94 24.87 12.43
C VAL A 113 33.60 26.14 13.17
N SER A 114 34.22 27.26 12.77
CA SER A 114 33.98 28.56 13.41
C SER A 114 32.51 28.96 13.24
N VAL A 115 31.77 29.02 14.35
CA VAL A 115 30.37 29.44 14.38
C VAL A 115 30.20 30.73 15.20
N GLY A 116 29.48 31.70 14.65
CA GLY A 116 29.18 32.98 15.31
C GLY A 116 27.97 32.91 16.26
N VAL A 117 27.60 31.72 16.72
CA VAL A 117 26.38 31.48 17.52
C VAL A 117 26.78 30.94 18.90
N PRO A 118 26.25 31.50 20.01
CA PRO A 118 26.61 31.05 21.35
C PRO A 118 26.16 29.60 21.61
N MET A 119 27.02 28.83 22.28
CA MET A 119 26.78 27.43 22.64
C MET A 119 26.33 27.30 24.11
N SER A 120 25.25 26.55 24.36
CA SER A 120 24.79 26.27 25.72
C SER A 120 25.80 25.39 26.49
N GLU A 121 25.86 25.51 27.82
CA GLU A 121 26.72 24.65 28.64
C GLU A 121 26.36 23.16 28.49
N GLU A 122 25.08 22.85 28.35
CA GLU A 122 24.62 21.47 28.14
C GLU A 122 25.16 20.89 26.82
N PHE A 123 25.10 21.67 25.74
CA PHE A 123 25.63 21.26 24.43
C PHE A 123 27.12 20.98 24.53
N ARG A 124 27.91 21.93 25.06
CA ARG A 124 29.37 21.79 25.22
C ARG A 124 29.75 20.58 26.03
N ARG A 125 29.05 20.32 27.14
CA ARG A 125 29.28 19.13 27.97
C ARG A 125 28.99 17.83 27.23
N ARG A 126 27.98 17.79 26.35
CA ARG A 126 27.59 16.59 25.59
C ARG A 126 28.50 16.33 24.40
N THR A 127 28.89 17.36 23.66
CA THR A 127 29.65 17.25 22.41
C THR A 127 31.16 17.41 22.61
N GLY A 128 31.61 17.92 23.76
CA GLY A 128 33.02 18.17 24.04
C GLY A 128 33.59 19.39 23.30
N ILE A 129 32.77 20.15 22.57
CA ILE A 129 33.20 21.34 21.83
C ILE A 129 33.30 22.52 22.82
N SER A 130 34.47 23.16 22.91
CA SER A 130 34.67 24.33 23.79
C SER A 130 34.33 25.65 23.07
N GLU A 131 34.17 26.74 23.83
CA GLU A 131 34.00 28.09 23.26
C GLU A 131 35.26 28.55 22.52
N GLU A 132 36.45 28.18 23.02
CA GLU A 132 37.74 28.51 22.41
C GLU A 132 37.94 27.78 21.06
N ASP A 133 37.43 26.54 20.96
CA ASP A 133 37.38 25.80 19.68
C ASP A 133 36.54 26.54 18.64
N SER A 134 35.47 27.23 19.05
CA SER A 134 34.59 27.96 18.13
C SER A 134 35.21 29.25 17.61
N GLU A 135 36.00 29.96 18.42
CA GLU A 135 36.63 31.24 18.03
C GLU A 135 37.88 31.05 17.18
N THR A 136 38.60 29.94 17.38
CA THR A 136 39.86 29.63 16.69
C THR A 136 39.71 28.60 15.57
N ALA A 137 38.52 28.01 15.41
CA ALA A 137 38.24 27.03 14.38
C ALA A 137 38.43 27.57 12.96
N PRO A 138 38.76 26.68 12.01
CA PRO A 138 38.74 27.03 10.60
C PRO A 138 37.37 27.53 10.14
N LEU A 139 37.37 28.37 9.12
CA LEU A 139 36.14 28.72 8.41
C LEU A 139 35.55 27.46 7.76
N LEU A 140 34.23 27.45 7.55
CA LEU A 140 33.53 26.34 6.92
C LEU A 140 34.19 25.87 5.61
N LYS A 141 34.69 26.83 4.80
CA LYS A 141 35.41 26.52 3.55
C LYS A 141 36.62 25.61 3.80
N ASP A 142 37.44 25.96 4.77
CA ASP A 142 38.69 25.27 5.06
C ASP A 142 38.43 23.92 5.74
N ALA A 143 37.41 23.86 6.61
CA ALA A 143 36.95 22.62 7.22
C ALA A 143 36.44 21.60 6.18
N VAL A 144 35.64 22.04 5.20
CA VAL A 144 35.15 21.17 4.12
C VAL A 144 36.30 20.74 3.21
N ASN A 145 37.23 21.63 2.86
CA ASN A 145 38.42 21.25 2.08
C ASN A 145 39.26 20.19 2.78
N ALA A 146 39.45 20.31 4.10
CA ALA A 146 40.17 19.32 4.91
C ALA A 146 39.43 17.97 4.95
N LEU A 147 38.09 17.98 5.06
CA LEU A 147 37.27 16.78 4.93
C LEU A 147 37.45 16.10 3.56
N LEU A 148 37.37 16.88 2.47
CA LEU A 148 37.50 16.35 1.11
C LEU A 148 38.89 15.77 0.84
N GLN A 149 39.94 16.39 1.38
CA GLN A 149 41.30 15.86 1.33
C GLN A 149 41.42 14.55 2.13
N PHE A 150 40.83 14.49 3.32
CA PHE A 150 40.81 13.26 4.12
C PHE A 150 40.08 12.11 3.41
N ALA A 151 38.95 12.43 2.77
CA ALA A 151 38.09 11.49 2.07
C ALA A 151 38.48 11.27 0.59
N GLU A 152 39.67 11.72 0.17
CA GLU A 152 40.14 11.58 -1.21
C GLU A 152 40.17 10.10 -1.63
N GLY A 153 39.48 9.79 -2.74
CA GLY A 153 39.31 8.42 -3.27
C GLY A 153 38.21 7.59 -2.59
N ALA A 154 37.68 8.03 -1.46
CA ALA A 154 36.62 7.36 -0.72
C ALA A 154 35.23 7.79 -1.21
N LYS A 155 34.25 6.88 -1.12
CA LYS A 155 32.84 7.18 -1.38
C LYS A 155 32.20 7.74 -0.10
N MET A 156 31.42 8.81 -0.22
CA MET A 156 30.79 9.46 0.94
C MET A 156 29.65 8.60 1.49
N VAL A 157 29.57 8.48 2.81
CA VAL A 157 28.46 7.87 3.54
C VAL A 157 27.92 8.89 4.54
N VAL A 158 26.61 9.08 4.54
CA VAL A 158 25.89 10.05 5.39
C VAL A 158 24.64 9.42 5.99
N TRP A 159 24.10 10.02 7.05
CA TRP A 159 22.81 9.59 7.59
C TRP A 159 21.66 9.95 6.65
N ASP A 160 21.58 11.20 6.22
CA ASP A 160 20.41 11.78 5.55
C ASP A 160 20.80 12.67 4.33
N ARG A 161 19.93 12.71 3.31
CA ARG A 161 20.17 13.49 2.08
C ARG A 161 20.09 14.99 2.31
N GLU A 162 19.16 15.46 3.13
CA GLU A 162 18.92 16.88 3.38
C GLU A 162 20.14 17.51 4.06
N GLU A 163 20.69 16.84 5.08
CA GLU A 163 21.88 17.33 5.78
C GLU A 163 23.11 17.40 4.86
N TYR A 164 23.32 16.39 4.01
CA TYR A 164 24.39 16.42 3.01
C TYR A 164 24.18 17.51 1.96
N TYR A 165 22.93 17.74 1.55
CA TYR A 165 22.60 18.80 0.59
C TYR A 165 22.84 20.20 1.16
N GLU A 166 22.52 20.45 2.43
CA GLU A 166 22.84 21.72 3.10
C GLU A 166 24.36 21.97 3.12
N LEU A 167 25.15 20.94 3.46
CA LEU A 167 26.62 21.02 3.40
C LEU A 167 27.11 21.33 1.97
N TYR A 168 26.60 20.61 0.97
CA TYR A 168 26.92 20.82 -0.44
C TYR A 168 26.63 22.26 -0.87
N LYS A 169 25.45 22.81 -0.53
CA LYS A 169 25.09 24.20 -0.85
C LYS A 169 26.06 25.20 -0.24
N GLU A 170 26.39 25.04 1.04
CA GLU A 170 27.28 25.96 1.74
C GLU A 170 28.73 25.87 1.22
N ALA A 171 29.19 24.67 0.87
CA ALA A 171 30.48 24.45 0.20
C ALA A 171 30.51 25.12 -1.18
N LYS A 172 29.48 24.91 -2.00
CA LYS A 172 29.36 25.47 -3.35
C LYS A 172 29.32 27.01 -3.34
N LYS A 173 28.60 27.62 -2.39
CA LYS A 173 28.60 29.09 -2.18
C LYS A 173 30.00 29.66 -1.90
N ARG A 174 30.92 28.83 -1.39
CA ARG A 174 32.30 29.21 -1.03
C ARG A 174 33.33 28.75 -2.07
N GLY A 175 32.88 28.22 -3.21
CA GLY A 175 33.71 27.75 -4.31
C GLY A 175 34.42 26.44 -4.02
N VAL A 176 33.80 25.56 -3.23
CA VAL A 176 34.28 24.20 -2.97
C VAL A 176 33.36 23.21 -3.68
N ASP A 177 33.93 22.40 -4.56
CA ASP A 177 33.20 21.37 -5.29
C ASP A 177 33.15 20.08 -4.46
N MET A 178 31.95 19.55 -4.29
CA MET A 178 31.67 18.30 -3.58
C MET A 178 30.99 17.31 -4.52
N ASN A 179 31.10 16.00 -4.22
CA ASN A 179 30.37 14.99 -4.97
C ASN A 179 28.86 15.17 -4.78
N GLU A 180 28.09 15.05 -5.85
CA GLU A 180 26.62 15.14 -5.79
C GLU A 180 25.97 13.87 -5.26
N HIS A 181 26.74 12.78 -5.16
CA HIS A 181 26.27 11.46 -4.76
C HIS A 181 26.87 10.98 -3.44
N ALA A 182 26.06 10.33 -2.61
CA ALA A 182 26.50 9.69 -1.37
C ALA A 182 25.67 8.44 -1.05
N ALA A 183 26.24 7.51 -0.29
CA ALA A 183 25.45 6.45 0.33
C ALA A 183 24.69 7.02 1.54
N VAL A 184 23.37 6.79 1.60
CA VAL A 184 22.49 7.37 2.61
C VAL A 184 22.02 6.25 3.54
N ALA A 185 22.58 6.19 4.74
CA ALA A 185 22.40 5.08 5.66
C ALA A 185 20.95 4.93 6.15
N MET A 186 20.23 6.04 6.39
CA MET A 186 18.82 5.95 6.81
C MET A 186 17.95 5.36 5.70
N GLU A 187 18.10 5.81 4.46
CA GLU A 187 17.35 5.27 3.31
C GLU A 187 17.59 3.78 3.10
N LEU A 188 18.85 3.37 3.12
CA LEU A 188 19.24 1.96 2.97
C LEU A 188 18.74 1.11 4.15
N THR A 189 18.79 1.65 5.37
CA THR A 189 18.22 0.97 6.55
C THR A 189 16.72 0.76 6.40
N ARG A 190 15.99 1.78 5.91
CA ARG A 190 14.55 1.69 5.65
C ARG A 190 14.21 0.64 4.59
N TYR A 191 15.07 0.43 3.60
CA TYR A 191 14.85 -0.64 2.61
C TYR A 191 14.93 -2.02 3.28
N HIS A 192 15.88 -2.25 4.18
CA HIS A 192 16.02 -3.53 4.88
C HIS A 192 14.98 -3.80 5.96
N CYS A 193 14.57 -2.77 6.68
CA CYS A 193 13.82 -2.97 7.93
C CYS A 193 12.32 -2.81 7.77
N ARG A 194 11.84 -2.11 6.74
CA ARG A 194 10.42 -1.75 6.68
C ARG A 194 9.54 -2.91 6.19
N ALA A 195 9.02 -3.65 7.17
CA ALA A 195 7.59 -3.99 7.26
C ALA A 195 6.85 -2.79 7.92
N PRO A 196 5.52 -2.62 7.79
CA PRO A 196 4.94 -1.29 7.67
C PRO A 196 4.84 -0.53 9.00
N LEU A 197 5.76 0.43 9.25
CA LEU A 197 5.70 1.60 10.19
C LEU A 197 6.72 1.64 11.35
N ASP A 198 7.90 1.03 11.19
CA ASP A 198 9.03 1.23 12.12
C ASP A 198 9.50 2.70 12.27
N ASP A 199 10.01 3.05 13.46
CA ASP A 199 10.64 4.33 13.87
C ASP A 199 11.97 4.68 13.14
N THR A 200 12.21 4.07 11.97
CA THR A 200 13.35 4.31 11.07
C THR A 200 13.32 5.69 10.39
N THR A 201 12.49 6.61 10.89
CA THR A 201 12.48 8.03 10.51
C THR A 201 13.52 8.83 11.28
N THR A 202 14.13 8.25 12.32
CA THR A 202 15.20 8.87 13.11
C THR A 202 16.51 8.08 13.02
N ILE A 203 17.65 8.74 13.30
CA ILE A 203 18.96 8.08 13.37
C ILE A 203 18.96 7.00 14.47
N ASP A 204 18.42 7.31 15.66
CA ASP A 204 18.34 6.35 16.77
C ASP A 204 17.46 5.15 16.43
N GLY A 205 16.32 5.36 15.76
CA GLY A 205 15.47 4.27 15.28
C GLY A 205 16.16 3.40 14.22
N CYS A 206 16.91 4.01 13.29
CA CYS A 206 17.72 3.27 12.31
C CYS A 206 18.81 2.43 12.98
N MET A 207 19.48 2.99 14.00
CA MET A 207 20.50 2.26 14.76
C MET A 207 19.88 1.08 15.51
N ALA A 208 18.78 1.31 16.22
CA ALA A 208 18.05 0.28 16.96
C ALA A 208 17.60 -0.88 16.04
N ALA A 209 17.06 -0.57 14.86
CA ALA A 209 16.60 -1.55 13.87
C ALA A 209 17.72 -2.46 13.33
N MET A 210 18.97 -1.97 13.33
CA MET A 210 20.16 -2.72 12.92
C MET A 210 20.99 -3.22 14.11
N GLY A 211 20.54 -2.98 15.34
CA GLY A 211 21.26 -3.31 16.57
C GLY A 211 22.61 -2.61 16.71
N THR A 212 22.78 -1.42 16.15
CA THR A 212 23.95 -0.55 16.37
C THR A 212 23.65 0.47 17.45
N SER A 213 24.67 1.19 17.91
CA SER A 213 24.52 2.25 18.90
C SER A 213 25.65 3.26 18.78
N ARG A 214 25.44 4.45 19.34
CA ARG A 214 26.49 5.44 19.56
C ARG A 214 27.00 5.36 21.00
N ALA A 215 28.33 5.41 21.16
CA ALA A 215 28.96 5.34 22.48
C ALA A 215 28.71 6.60 23.32
N SER A 216 28.67 7.76 22.66
CA SER A 216 28.43 9.06 23.30
C SER A 216 27.84 10.07 22.29
N MET A 217 27.71 11.32 22.72
CA MET A 217 27.30 12.45 21.87
C MET A 217 28.50 13.25 21.32
N LEU A 218 29.72 12.71 21.45
CA LEU A 218 30.91 13.29 20.83
C LEU A 218 30.80 13.17 19.29
N PRO A 219 31.16 14.21 18.52
CA PRO A 219 31.07 14.20 17.06
C PRO A 219 31.73 12.98 16.39
N ILE A 220 32.92 12.58 16.86
CA ILE A 220 33.63 11.42 16.29
C ILE A 220 32.91 10.09 16.56
N ASP A 221 32.19 9.96 17.68
CA ASP A 221 31.43 8.76 17.99
C ASP A 221 30.19 8.62 17.08
N GLY A 222 29.62 9.73 16.62
CA GLY A 222 28.59 9.72 15.57
C GLY A 222 29.11 9.16 14.25
N ALA A 223 30.30 9.60 13.81
CA ALA A 223 30.93 9.09 12.58
C ALA A 223 31.31 7.59 12.70
N ARG A 224 31.75 7.15 13.89
CA ARG A 224 31.99 5.72 14.18
C ARG A 224 30.69 4.91 14.13
N ALA A 225 29.60 5.42 14.70
CA ALA A 225 28.29 4.77 14.66
C ALA A 225 27.76 4.66 13.23
N LEU A 226 27.91 5.71 12.40
CA LEU A 226 27.56 5.68 10.99
C LEU A 226 28.36 4.65 10.20
N LYS A 227 29.68 4.54 10.45
CA LYS A 227 30.49 3.46 9.88
C LYS A 227 29.91 2.09 10.24
N GLU A 228 29.66 1.84 11.52
CA GLU A 228 29.15 0.55 11.99
C GLU A 228 27.79 0.22 11.35
N GLN A 229 26.89 1.21 11.30
CA GLN A 229 25.60 1.10 10.61
C GLN A 229 25.79 0.69 9.15
N PHE A 230 26.67 1.38 8.43
CA PHE A 230 26.88 1.15 7.02
C PHE A 230 27.55 -0.21 6.72
N LEU A 231 28.45 -0.68 7.59
CA LEU A 231 29.02 -2.02 7.48
C LEU A 231 27.94 -3.11 7.61
N LYS A 232 26.97 -2.94 8.53
CA LYS A 232 25.83 -3.87 8.63
C LYS A 232 24.90 -3.81 7.42
N ILE A 233 24.74 -2.62 6.81
CA ILE A 233 24.00 -2.48 5.56
C ILE A 233 24.70 -3.25 4.44
N ILE A 234 26.02 -3.09 4.28
CA ILE A 234 26.81 -3.82 3.29
C ILE A 234 26.68 -5.33 3.51
N GLU A 235 26.81 -5.80 4.76
CA GLU A 235 26.67 -7.22 5.10
C GLU A 235 25.30 -7.78 4.66
N ARG A 236 24.21 -7.03 4.88
CA ARG A 236 22.87 -7.43 4.43
C ARG A 236 22.74 -7.41 2.90
N TYR A 237 23.30 -6.41 2.22
CA TYR A 237 23.33 -6.37 0.74
C TYR A 237 24.10 -7.58 0.17
N GLU A 238 25.27 -7.90 0.72
CA GLU A 238 26.06 -9.07 0.32
C GLU A 238 25.31 -10.38 0.61
N ALA A 239 24.62 -10.50 1.76
CA ALA A 239 23.79 -11.65 2.10
C ALA A 239 22.59 -11.85 1.13
N MET A 240 22.09 -10.76 0.55
CA MET A 240 21.08 -10.78 -0.53
C MET A 240 21.69 -11.10 -1.92
N GLY A 241 23.01 -11.30 -2.01
CA GLY A 241 23.71 -11.55 -3.28
C GLY A 241 23.83 -10.32 -4.18
N LYS A 242 23.72 -9.11 -3.61
CA LYS A 242 23.80 -7.86 -4.38
C LYS A 242 25.25 -7.48 -4.66
N ALA A 243 25.58 -7.35 -5.95
CA ALA A 243 26.92 -6.94 -6.40
C ALA A 243 27.11 -5.41 -6.46
N ARG A 244 26.04 -4.62 -6.23
CA ARG A 244 26.03 -3.16 -6.29
C ARG A 244 25.20 -2.56 -5.17
N ILE A 245 25.57 -1.36 -4.72
CA ILE A 245 24.87 -0.53 -3.75
C ILE A 245 24.67 0.88 -4.35
N PRO A 246 23.56 1.57 -4.06
CA PRO A 246 23.32 2.90 -4.62
C PRO A 246 24.16 3.97 -3.91
N LEU A 247 24.73 4.88 -4.69
CA LEU A 247 25.10 6.22 -4.25
C LEU A 247 24.01 7.15 -4.76
N PHE A 248 23.22 7.67 -3.85
CA PHE A 248 22.03 8.43 -4.16
C PHE A 248 22.34 9.83 -4.65
N ASP A 249 21.48 10.35 -5.53
CA ASP A 249 21.51 11.73 -5.97
C ASP A 249 21.05 12.62 -4.80
N CYS A 250 22.00 13.28 -4.14
CA CYS A 250 21.74 14.15 -2.98
C CYS A 250 21.55 15.61 -3.38
N VAL A 251 21.83 15.97 -4.63
CA VAL A 251 21.68 17.34 -5.15
C VAL A 251 20.48 17.38 -6.09
N PRO A 252 19.43 18.15 -5.77
CA PRO A 252 18.28 18.29 -6.66
C PRO A 252 18.71 18.89 -8.02
N HIS A 253 18.42 18.19 -9.10
CA HIS A 253 18.61 18.73 -10.45
C HIS A 253 17.64 19.91 -10.70
N GLU A 254 18.14 20.95 -11.36
CA GLU A 254 17.27 22.04 -11.83
C GLU A 254 16.17 21.48 -12.74
N LYS A 255 14.94 21.98 -12.56
CA LYS A 255 13.82 21.62 -13.43
C LYS A 255 14.08 22.15 -14.84
N VAL A 256 14.61 21.31 -15.72
CA VAL A 256 14.69 21.61 -17.14
C VAL A 256 13.30 21.47 -17.75
N LYS A 257 12.76 22.58 -18.26
CA LYS A 257 11.45 22.61 -18.91
C LYS A 257 11.43 21.59 -20.07
N GLY A 258 10.50 20.64 -20.02
CA GLY A 258 10.34 19.59 -21.04
C GLY A 258 11.08 18.28 -20.75
N LYS A 259 11.96 18.20 -19.73
CA LYS A 259 12.59 16.94 -19.31
C LYS A 259 11.66 16.19 -18.34
N ARG A 260 11.38 14.92 -18.65
CA ARG A 260 10.60 14.06 -17.75
C ARG A 260 11.41 13.79 -16.47
N SER A 261 10.73 13.81 -15.33
CA SER A 261 11.33 13.48 -14.03
C SER A 261 11.18 12.01 -13.66
N THR A 262 10.34 11.28 -14.40
CA THR A 262 10.12 9.84 -14.26
C THR A 262 9.91 9.20 -15.63
N TYR A 263 10.18 7.91 -15.72
CA TYR A 263 9.96 7.08 -16.89
C TYR A 263 8.93 6.01 -16.58
N HIS A 264 8.22 5.52 -17.60
CA HIS A 264 7.38 4.35 -17.42
C HIS A 264 8.24 3.08 -17.36
N ILE A 265 7.77 2.08 -16.62
CA ILE A 265 8.43 0.77 -16.49
C ILE A 265 7.36 -0.31 -16.27
N ILE A 266 7.49 -1.47 -16.91
CA ILE A 266 6.61 -2.60 -16.64
C ILE A 266 7.28 -3.51 -15.62
N ILE A 267 6.55 -3.81 -14.53
CA ILE A 267 7.03 -4.69 -13.47
C ILE A 267 6.02 -5.82 -13.31
N ILE A 268 6.44 -7.05 -13.57
CA ILE A 268 5.61 -8.26 -13.52
C ILE A 268 6.06 -9.15 -12.35
N ALA A 269 5.11 -9.61 -11.55
CA ALA A 269 5.36 -10.60 -10.51
C ALA A 269 5.46 -12.01 -11.13
N LYS A 270 6.65 -12.60 -11.07
CA LYS A 270 6.93 -13.97 -11.55
C LYS A 270 6.33 -15.03 -10.64
N ASN A 271 6.42 -14.83 -9.34
CA ASN A 271 6.03 -15.79 -8.30
C ASN A 271 5.58 -15.04 -7.03
N ILE A 272 5.25 -15.78 -5.97
CA ILE A 272 4.69 -15.18 -4.75
C ILE A 272 5.67 -14.20 -4.06
N VAL A 273 6.98 -14.46 -4.15
CA VAL A 273 8.03 -13.54 -3.66
C VAL A 273 7.99 -12.24 -4.44
N GLY A 274 7.91 -12.34 -5.77
CA GLY A 274 7.72 -11.20 -6.66
C GLY A 274 6.43 -10.43 -6.38
N LEU A 275 5.32 -11.10 -6.11
CA LEU A 275 4.05 -10.45 -5.80
C LEU A 275 4.15 -9.63 -4.51
N LYS A 276 4.77 -10.20 -3.47
CA LYS A 276 5.01 -9.49 -2.21
C LYS A 276 5.93 -8.28 -2.40
N ASN A 277 7.01 -8.44 -3.19
CA ASN A 277 7.91 -7.34 -3.53
C ASN A 277 7.23 -6.25 -4.36
N LEU A 278 6.37 -6.63 -5.30
CA LEU A 278 5.53 -5.70 -6.06
C LEU A 278 4.61 -4.89 -5.14
N TYR A 279 4.00 -5.53 -4.14
CA TYR A 279 3.16 -4.84 -3.16
C TYR A 279 3.96 -3.88 -2.27
N LYS A 280 5.18 -4.24 -1.89
CA LYS A 280 6.11 -3.32 -1.22
C LYS A 280 6.40 -2.10 -2.11
N LEU A 281 6.80 -2.31 -3.36
CA LEU A 281 7.12 -1.23 -4.30
C LEU A 281 5.94 -0.26 -4.49
N VAL A 282 4.73 -0.80 -4.70
CA VAL A 282 3.50 0.01 -4.80
C VAL A 282 3.24 0.77 -3.50
N SER A 283 3.48 0.17 -2.34
CA SER A 283 3.27 0.82 -1.04
C SER A 283 4.24 1.99 -0.82
N TYR A 284 5.55 1.77 -1.03
CA TYR A 284 6.55 2.85 -0.96
C TYR A 284 6.24 3.97 -1.95
N ALA A 285 5.78 3.62 -3.15
CA ALA A 285 5.45 4.61 -4.18
C ALA A 285 4.29 5.54 -3.76
N HIS A 286 3.31 5.03 -3.02
CA HIS A 286 2.16 5.82 -2.55
C HIS A 286 2.37 6.49 -1.18
N ILE A 287 3.29 5.99 -0.36
CA ILE A 287 3.53 6.53 0.99
C ILE A 287 4.72 7.50 0.98
N ASP A 288 5.87 7.09 0.46
CA ASP A 288 7.12 7.84 0.65
C ASP A 288 7.52 8.66 -0.57
N TYR A 289 7.21 8.13 -1.76
CA TYR A 289 7.69 8.70 -3.02
C TYR A 289 6.59 9.34 -3.86
N LEU A 290 5.39 9.50 -3.30
CA LEU A 290 4.24 10.11 -3.94
C LEU A 290 4.49 11.61 -4.18
N LYS A 291 4.51 12.01 -5.46
CA LYS A 291 4.61 13.42 -5.86
C LYS A 291 3.92 13.64 -7.19
N GLY A 292 2.61 13.93 -7.12
CA GLY A 292 1.73 13.98 -8.28
C GLY A 292 1.39 12.59 -8.82
N VAL A 293 2.38 11.71 -8.96
CA VAL A 293 2.24 10.28 -9.28
C VAL A 293 3.02 9.43 -8.26
N PRO A 294 2.65 8.14 -8.07
CA PRO A 294 3.37 7.23 -7.18
C PRO A 294 4.68 6.76 -7.82
N ARG A 295 5.82 7.28 -7.37
CA ARG A 295 7.13 7.06 -8.02
C ARG A 295 7.87 5.89 -7.39
N ILE A 296 8.61 5.13 -8.20
CA ILE A 296 9.42 4.01 -7.76
C ILE A 296 10.90 4.37 -8.00
N PRO A 297 11.68 4.66 -6.94
CA PRO A 297 13.12 4.86 -7.07
C PRO A 297 13.80 3.63 -7.70
N ARG A 298 14.79 3.86 -8.57
CA ARG A 298 15.59 2.79 -9.19
C ARG A 298 16.32 1.98 -8.13
N SER A 299 16.86 2.65 -7.12
CA SER A 299 17.51 2.02 -5.96
C SER A 299 16.59 1.02 -5.25
N LEU A 300 15.34 1.41 -5.02
CA LEU A 300 14.31 0.61 -4.35
C LEU A 300 13.85 -0.57 -5.22
N LEU A 301 13.66 -0.33 -6.53
CA LEU A 301 13.33 -1.39 -7.47
C LEU A 301 14.42 -2.46 -7.53
N ASP A 302 15.70 -2.06 -7.60
CA ASP A 302 16.79 -3.02 -7.55
C ASP A 302 16.73 -3.82 -6.25
N PHE A 303 16.58 -3.14 -5.10
CA PHE A 303 16.51 -3.80 -3.79
C PHE A 303 15.45 -4.91 -3.73
N TYR A 304 14.24 -4.64 -4.23
CA TYR A 304 13.11 -5.58 -4.25
C TYR A 304 12.95 -6.35 -5.58
N ARG A 305 14.00 -6.44 -6.42
CA ARG A 305 13.91 -7.06 -7.76
C ARG A 305 13.64 -8.57 -7.75
N GLU A 306 13.91 -9.25 -6.64
CA GLU A 306 13.73 -10.71 -6.57
C GLU A 306 12.29 -11.13 -6.91
N GLY A 307 12.15 -12.10 -7.82
CA GLY A 307 10.85 -12.59 -8.27
C GLY A 307 10.12 -11.65 -9.23
N LEU A 308 10.72 -10.56 -9.69
CA LEU A 308 10.16 -9.64 -10.66
C LEU A 308 10.74 -9.86 -12.06
N ILE A 309 9.95 -9.54 -13.09
CA ILE A 309 10.38 -9.42 -14.49
C ILE A 309 10.13 -7.96 -14.91
N ILE A 310 11.15 -7.32 -15.47
CA ILE A 310 11.18 -5.88 -15.75
C ILE A 310 11.20 -5.62 -17.27
N GLY A 311 10.18 -4.93 -17.76
CA GLY A 311 10.02 -4.53 -19.16
C GLY A 311 10.34 -3.06 -19.41
N SER A 312 10.84 -2.74 -20.61
CA SER A 312 11.27 -1.38 -20.96
C SER A 312 10.13 -0.37 -21.19
N ALA A 313 8.88 -0.82 -21.16
CA ALA A 313 7.65 -0.02 -21.31
C ALA A 313 7.50 0.69 -22.67
N CYS A 314 6.56 1.64 -22.71
CA CYS A 314 6.12 2.37 -23.89
C CYS A 314 7.09 3.49 -24.29
N GLU A 315 6.59 4.47 -25.06
CA GLU A 315 7.35 5.64 -25.53
C GLU A 315 7.78 6.58 -24.39
N ALA A 316 7.11 6.47 -23.25
CA ALA A 316 7.45 7.11 -21.99
C ALA A 316 8.56 6.37 -21.21
N GLY A 317 8.94 5.17 -21.64
CA GLY A 317 9.99 4.36 -21.05
C GLY A 317 11.39 4.92 -21.28
N GLU A 318 12.31 4.67 -20.35
CA GLU A 318 13.67 5.24 -20.39
C GLU A 318 14.43 4.84 -21.65
N LEU A 319 14.34 3.56 -22.03
CA LEU A 319 15.02 3.04 -23.23
C LEU A 319 14.51 3.69 -24.51
N PHE A 320 13.18 3.75 -24.69
CA PHE A 320 12.59 4.33 -25.90
C PHE A 320 12.99 5.80 -26.02
N ARG A 321 12.96 6.55 -24.91
CA ARG A 321 13.40 7.95 -24.88
C ARG A 321 14.89 8.09 -25.22
N ALA A 322 15.76 7.21 -24.72
CA ALA A 322 17.18 7.22 -25.05
C ALA A 322 17.44 6.95 -26.54
N VAL A 323 16.68 6.02 -27.16
CA VAL A 323 16.75 5.73 -28.60
C VAL A 323 16.24 6.92 -29.42
N LEU A 324 15.11 7.52 -29.02
CA LEU A 324 14.49 8.68 -29.68
C LEU A 324 15.38 9.93 -29.60
N GLU A 325 16.04 10.16 -28.46
CA GLU A 325 16.95 11.29 -28.24
C GLU A 325 18.37 11.05 -28.83
N GLU A 326 18.58 9.91 -29.48
CA GLU A 326 19.87 9.51 -30.07
C GLU A 326 21.05 9.60 -29.09
N LYS A 327 20.84 9.10 -27.86
CA LYS A 327 21.92 9.00 -26.87
C LYS A 327 23.08 8.15 -27.40
N PRO A 328 24.31 8.32 -26.86
CA PRO A 328 25.43 7.46 -27.19
C PRO A 328 25.08 5.97 -27.07
N HIS A 329 25.53 5.15 -28.02
CA HIS A 329 25.19 3.71 -28.07
C HIS A 329 25.54 2.97 -26.77
N GLU A 330 26.65 3.34 -26.13
CA GLU A 330 27.06 2.76 -24.85
C GLU A 330 26.06 3.06 -23.72
N GLU A 331 25.49 4.27 -23.68
CA GLU A 331 24.45 4.67 -22.72
C GLU A 331 23.16 3.90 -22.99
N ILE A 332 22.74 3.77 -24.27
CA ILE A 332 21.58 2.96 -24.66
C ILE A 332 21.76 1.50 -24.24
N CYS A 333 22.95 0.93 -24.46
CA CYS A 333 23.26 -0.44 -24.05
C CYS A 333 23.23 -0.60 -22.53
N ALA A 334 23.73 0.39 -21.78
CA ALA A 334 23.70 0.37 -20.31
C ALA A 334 22.24 0.40 -19.80
N ILE A 335 21.39 1.25 -20.37
CA ILE A 335 19.96 1.33 -20.04
C ILE A 335 19.26 0.01 -20.37
N ALA A 336 19.48 -0.55 -21.56
CA ALA A 336 18.84 -1.80 -22.00
C ALA A 336 19.15 -2.98 -21.05
N ARG A 337 20.37 -3.05 -20.51
CA ARG A 337 20.78 -4.12 -19.57
C ARG A 337 20.09 -4.06 -18.22
N GLU A 338 19.38 -2.99 -17.89
CA GLU A 338 18.56 -2.91 -16.66
C GLU A 338 17.22 -3.66 -16.80
N TYR A 339 16.84 -4.09 -18.00
CA TYR A 339 15.57 -4.75 -18.32
C TYR A 339 15.76 -6.24 -18.62
N ASP A 340 14.77 -7.05 -18.23
CA ASP A 340 14.76 -8.49 -18.51
C ASP A 340 14.19 -8.78 -19.92
N TYR A 341 13.37 -7.88 -20.45
CA TYR A 341 12.91 -7.87 -21.84
C TYR A 341 12.67 -6.43 -22.32
N LEU A 342 12.80 -6.22 -23.63
CA LEU A 342 12.54 -4.93 -24.26
C LEU A 342 11.16 -4.93 -24.93
N GLU A 343 10.53 -3.77 -24.98
CA GLU A 343 9.19 -3.60 -25.55
C GLU A 343 9.23 -2.79 -26.84
N ILE A 344 8.43 -3.25 -27.80
CA ILE A 344 8.05 -2.49 -29.00
C ILE A 344 6.53 -2.46 -29.08
N GLN A 345 5.98 -1.38 -29.62
CA GLN A 345 4.52 -1.18 -29.68
C GLN A 345 4.06 -0.87 -31.12
N PRO A 346 2.77 -1.09 -31.43
CA PRO A 346 2.17 -0.64 -32.68
C PRO A 346 2.54 0.81 -33.01
N ILE A 347 2.88 1.10 -34.27
CA ILE A 347 3.35 2.44 -34.64
C ILE A 347 2.27 3.50 -34.44
N GLY A 348 1.00 3.09 -34.49
CA GLY A 348 -0.15 3.95 -34.19
C GLY A 348 -0.10 4.57 -32.79
N ASN A 349 0.48 3.87 -31.80
CA ASN A 349 0.64 4.37 -30.44
C ASN A 349 1.51 5.64 -30.42
N ASN A 350 2.48 5.69 -31.33
CA ASN A 350 3.49 6.75 -31.44
C ASN A 350 3.21 7.75 -32.56
N ALA A 351 2.01 7.74 -33.14
CA ALA A 351 1.65 8.62 -34.25
C ALA A 351 1.76 10.12 -33.91
N PHE A 352 1.69 10.49 -32.62
CA PHE A 352 1.87 11.87 -32.17
C PHE A 352 3.29 12.39 -32.41
N LEU A 353 4.33 11.53 -32.38
CA LEU A 353 5.71 11.92 -32.69
C LEU A 353 5.85 12.43 -34.13
N MET A 354 5.05 11.88 -35.05
CA MET A 354 4.98 12.38 -36.43
C MET A 354 4.25 13.73 -36.50
N ARG A 355 3.14 13.88 -35.76
CA ARG A 355 2.38 15.14 -35.72
C ARG A 355 3.17 16.30 -35.13
N GLU A 356 4.05 16.01 -34.17
CA GLU A 356 4.95 16.97 -33.55
C GLU A 356 6.23 17.24 -34.38
N GLY A 357 6.42 16.51 -35.49
CA GLY A 357 7.58 16.66 -36.36
C GLY A 357 8.90 16.11 -35.78
N ILE A 358 8.82 15.31 -34.72
CA ILE A 358 9.99 14.62 -34.13
C ILE A 358 10.42 13.48 -35.04
N VAL A 359 9.45 12.76 -35.61
CA VAL A 359 9.68 11.68 -36.58
C VAL A 359 9.07 12.08 -37.93
N LYS A 360 9.76 11.76 -39.02
CA LYS A 360 9.39 12.23 -40.37
C LYS A 360 8.12 11.58 -40.92
N ASP A 361 8.01 10.26 -40.80
CA ASP A 361 6.99 9.43 -41.43
C ASP A 361 6.83 8.09 -40.69
N GLU A 362 5.88 7.27 -41.13
CA GLU A 362 5.60 5.95 -40.53
C GLU A 362 6.84 5.03 -40.54
N ASP A 363 7.68 5.12 -41.58
CA ASP A 363 8.90 4.33 -41.64
C ASP A 363 9.91 4.76 -40.58
N GLY A 364 9.94 6.04 -40.20
CA GLY A 364 10.68 6.51 -39.04
C GLY A 364 10.21 5.86 -37.72
N LEU A 365 8.90 5.67 -37.53
CA LEU A 365 8.37 4.97 -36.35
C LEU A 365 8.74 3.49 -36.37
N ARG A 366 8.62 2.83 -37.53
CA ARG A 366 9.07 1.44 -37.72
C ARG A 366 10.56 1.31 -37.45
N GLU A 367 11.36 2.30 -37.82
CA GLU A 367 12.80 2.30 -37.58
C GLU A 367 13.16 2.38 -36.09
N LEU A 368 12.41 3.12 -35.28
CA LEU A 368 12.57 3.09 -33.82
C LEU A 368 12.37 1.68 -33.27
N ASN A 369 11.31 0.98 -33.70
CA ASN A 369 11.08 -0.41 -33.33
C ASN A 369 12.21 -1.33 -33.82
N ARG A 370 12.67 -1.19 -35.08
CA ARG A 370 13.81 -1.97 -35.60
C ARG A 370 15.10 -1.73 -34.81
N ARG A 371 15.36 -0.50 -34.35
CA ARG A 371 16.52 -0.18 -33.50
C ARG A 371 16.47 -0.94 -32.18
N ILE A 372 15.31 -0.99 -31.53
CA ILE A 372 15.12 -1.74 -30.28
C ILE A 372 15.27 -3.25 -30.53
N VAL A 373 14.72 -3.78 -31.63
CA VAL A 373 14.89 -5.19 -32.02
C VAL A 373 16.36 -5.54 -32.20
N ARG A 374 17.12 -4.74 -32.98
CA ARG A 374 18.56 -4.96 -33.20
C ARG A 374 19.36 -4.87 -31.90
N LEU A 375 18.98 -3.96 -31.01
CA LEU A 375 19.60 -3.83 -29.68
C LEU A 375 19.36 -5.07 -28.82
N GLY A 376 18.14 -5.61 -28.83
CA GLY A 376 17.83 -6.87 -28.16
C GLY A 376 18.67 -8.03 -28.69
N GLU A 377 18.82 -8.14 -30.01
CA GLU A 377 19.68 -9.15 -30.65
C GLU A 377 21.16 -8.99 -30.30
N GLU A 378 21.69 -7.77 -30.30
CA GLU A 378 23.08 -7.45 -29.95
C GLU A 378 23.41 -7.84 -28.49
N LEU A 379 22.48 -7.58 -27.58
CA LEU A 379 22.67 -7.80 -26.15
C LEU A 379 22.17 -9.17 -25.66
N GLY A 380 21.48 -9.93 -26.50
CA GLY A 380 20.84 -11.19 -26.12
C GLY A 380 19.64 -11.01 -25.19
N ILE A 381 18.95 -9.87 -25.27
CA ILE A 381 17.77 -9.53 -24.46
C ILE A 381 16.51 -9.76 -25.32
N PRO A 382 15.52 -10.53 -24.84
CA PRO A 382 14.31 -10.80 -25.61
C PRO A 382 13.49 -9.53 -25.85
N VAL A 383 12.83 -9.46 -27.01
CA VAL A 383 11.98 -8.32 -27.41
C VAL A 383 10.55 -8.78 -27.57
N ALA A 384 9.62 -8.11 -26.88
CA ALA A 384 8.19 -8.42 -26.90
C ALA A 384 7.40 -7.28 -27.54
N ALA A 385 6.46 -7.62 -28.41
CA ALA A 385 5.47 -6.69 -28.93
C ALA A 385 4.30 -6.57 -27.95
N THR A 386 4.03 -5.36 -27.45
CA THR A 386 2.95 -5.08 -26.49
C THR A 386 1.97 -4.07 -27.05
N GLY A 387 0.67 -4.21 -26.72
CA GLY A 387 -0.39 -3.40 -27.33
C GLY A 387 -0.73 -2.10 -26.60
N ASP A 388 -0.35 -1.99 -25.32
CA ASP A 388 -0.71 -0.87 -24.44
C ASP A 388 -2.23 -0.57 -24.41
N ALA A 389 -3.05 -1.62 -24.37
CA ALA A 389 -4.49 -1.50 -24.50
C ALA A 389 -5.11 -0.75 -23.31
N HIS A 390 -5.94 0.25 -23.61
CA HIS A 390 -6.70 1.09 -22.67
C HIS A 390 -8.22 0.95 -22.83
N PHE A 391 -8.69 0.43 -23.97
CA PHE A 391 -10.10 0.18 -24.24
C PHE A 391 -10.28 -1.13 -25.04
N MET A 392 -11.49 -1.69 -25.08
CA MET A 392 -11.71 -3.02 -25.65
C MET A 392 -11.71 -2.97 -27.18
N GLU A 393 -12.60 -2.17 -27.75
CA GLU A 393 -12.79 -2.06 -29.21
C GLU A 393 -12.30 -0.70 -29.72
N PRO A 394 -11.93 -0.56 -31.01
CA PRO A 394 -11.49 0.73 -31.58
C PRO A 394 -12.47 1.89 -31.34
N GLU A 395 -13.78 1.62 -31.37
CA GLU A 395 -14.84 2.63 -31.18
C GLU A 395 -14.94 3.14 -29.74
N ASP A 396 -14.40 2.40 -28.76
CA ASP A 396 -14.43 2.77 -27.34
C ASP A 396 -13.45 3.91 -27.01
N SER A 397 -12.57 4.27 -27.96
CA SER A 397 -11.67 5.44 -27.87
C SER A 397 -12.41 6.75 -27.53
N ILE A 398 -13.69 6.86 -27.90
CA ILE A 398 -14.54 8.02 -27.57
C ILE A 398 -14.71 8.21 -26.06
N PHE A 399 -14.77 7.13 -25.27
CA PHE A 399 -14.94 7.24 -23.81
C PHE A 399 -13.71 7.88 -23.16
N ARG A 400 -12.52 7.47 -23.62
CA ARG A 400 -11.24 8.07 -23.22
C ARG A 400 -11.15 9.54 -23.65
N ALA A 401 -11.55 9.86 -24.88
CA ALA A 401 -11.60 11.24 -25.36
C ALA A 401 -12.50 12.14 -24.50
N ILE A 402 -13.68 11.65 -24.09
CA ILE A 402 -14.60 12.40 -23.22
C ILE A 402 -13.95 12.72 -21.87
N VAL A 403 -13.34 11.72 -21.22
CA VAL A 403 -12.69 11.89 -19.91
C VAL A 403 -11.46 12.78 -20.00
N MET A 404 -10.63 12.62 -21.03
CA MET A 404 -9.45 13.49 -21.26
C MET A 404 -9.86 14.94 -21.55
N SER A 405 -10.93 15.16 -22.32
CA SER A 405 -11.48 16.50 -22.57
C SER A 405 -11.97 17.16 -21.29
N ALA A 406 -12.60 16.40 -20.38
CA ALA A 406 -13.02 16.91 -19.07
C ALA A 406 -11.83 17.32 -18.17
N ARG A 407 -10.63 16.79 -18.45
CA ARG A 407 -9.35 17.16 -17.82
C ARG A 407 -8.56 18.23 -18.60
N GLU A 408 -9.18 18.84 -19.62
CA GLU A 408 -8.61 19.94 -20.42
C GLU A 408 -7.39 19.55 -21.27
N PHE A 409 -7.26 18.27 -21.64
CA PHE A 409 -6.28 17.83 -22.61
C PHE A 409 -6.63 18.34 -24.01
N LYS A 410 -5.70 19.07 -24.64
CA LYS A 410 -5.93 19.75 -25.93
C LYS A 410 -6.03 18.79 -27.12
N ASP A 411 -5.47 17.60 -26.97
CA ASP A 411 -5.36 16.54 -27.97
C ASP A 411 -6.29 15.35 -27.68
N ALA A 412 -7.28 15.53 -26.80
CA ALA A 412 -8.19 14.48 -26.35
C ALA A 412 -8.92 13.73 -27.49
N GLU A 413 -9.07 14.30 -28.67
CA GLU A 413 -9.69 13.62 -29.82
C GLU A 413 -8.70 12.80 -30.66
N GLN A 414 -7.40 13.09 -30.56
CA GLN A 414 -6.36 12.42 -31.32
C GLN A 414 -5.87 11.17 -30.59
N GLN A 415 -6.82 10.32 -30.22
CA GLN A 415 -6.57 9.09 -29.49
C GLN A 415 -5.68 8.15 -30.31
N ALA A 416 -4.63 7.65 -29.67
CA ALA A 416 -3.89 6.52 -30.19
C ALA A 416 -4.80 5.27 -30.25
N PRO A 417 -4.57 4.34 -31.19
CA PRO A 417 -5.36 3.11 -31.33
C PRO A 417 -5.00 2.06 -30.25
N LEU A 418 -5.23 2.42 -29.00
CA LEU A 418 -4.95 1.64 -27.78
C LEU A 418 -6.08 0.65 -27.46
N TYR A 419 -6.63 -0.04 -28.47
CA TYR A 419 -7.63 -1.08 -28.27
C TYR A 419 -6.98 -2.44 -27.98
N PHE A 420 -7.75 -3.38 -27.44
CA PHE A 420 -7.24 -4.72 -27.16
C PHE A 420 -7.13 -5.51 -28.47
N ARG A 421 -5.91 -5.63 -29.01
CA ARG A 421 -5.64 -6.28 -30.30
C ARG A 421 -5.64 -7.80 -30.21
N THR A 422 -6.10 -8.43 -31.29
CA THR A 422 -5.91 -9.87 -31.50
C THR A 422 -4.47 -10.18 -31.90
N THR A 423 -4.07 -11.46 -31.85
CA THR A 423 -2.76 -11.88 -32.35
C THR A 423 -2.60 -11.59 -33.84
N ASP A 424 -3.65 -11.75 -34.65
CA ASP A 424 -3.63 -11.47 -36.09
C ASP A 424 -3.39 -9.98 -36.37
N ASP A 425 -4.08 -9.09 -35.64
CA ASP A 425 -3.87 -7.63 -35.77
C ASP A 425 -2.42 -7.25 -35.42
N MET A 426 -1.84 -7.89 -34.42
CA MET A 426 -0.45 -7.66 -34.02
C MET A 426 0.53 -8.21 -35.06
N LEU A 427 0.31 -9.40 -35.61
CA LEU A 427 1.17 -9.95 -36.67
C LEU A 427 1.16 -9.07 -37.93
N GLU A 428 -0.01 -8.53 -38.31
CA GLU A 428 -0.13 -7.60 -39.42
C GLU A 428 0.62 -6.29 -39.13
N GLU A 429 0.42 -5.71 -37.94
CA GLU A 429 1.08 -4.49 -37.48
C GLU A 429 2.61 -4.60 -37.54
N PHE A 430 3.18 -5.74 -37.11
CA PHE A 430 4.62 -5.97 -37.05
C PHE A 430 5.22 -6.67 -38.29
N SER A 431 4.42 -6.86 -39.35
CA SER A 431 4.84 -7.57 -40.57
C SER A 431 6.09 -6.96 -41.26
N TYR A 432 6.38 -5.68 -41.04
CA TYR A 432 7.56 -4.98 -41.55
C TYR A 432 8.90 -5.45 -40.96
N LEU A 433 8.88 -6.28 -39.90
CA LEU A 433 10.06 -6.95 -39.34
C LEU A 433 10.42 -8.25 -40.09
N GLY A 434 9.53 -8.72 -40.97
CA GLY A 434 9.60 -10.06 -41.56
C GLY A 434 8.89 -11.10 -40.72
N ARG A 435 8.38 -12.15 -41.37
CA ARG A 435 7.48 -13.14 -40.77
C ARG A 435 8.04 -13.78 -39.50
N GLU A 436 9.27 -14.29 -39.57
CA GLU A 436 9.91 -15.01 -38.45
C GLU A 436 10.06 -14.11 -37.22
N LYS A 437 10.57 -12.88 -37.42
CA LYS A 437 10.73 -11.92 -36.31
C LYS A 437 9.38 -11.44 -35.77
N ALA A 438 8.38 -11.25 -36.63
CA ALA A 438 7.03 -10.88 -36.20
C ALA A 438 6.40 -11.98 -35.33
N GLU A 439 6.49 -13.25 -35.74
CA GLU A 439 6.03 -14.39 -34.94
C GLU A 439 6.78 -14.46 -33.60
N GLU A 440 8.10 -14.27 -33.62
CA GLU A 440 8.93 -14.27 -32.40
C GLU A 440 8.49 -13.21 -31.38
N VAL A 441 8.40 -11.93 -31.79
CA VAL A 441 8.11 -10.83 -30.86
C VAL A 441 6.64 -10.77 -30.46
N VAL A 442 5.70 -11.23 -31.30
CA VAL A 442 4.25 -11.19 -31.03
C VAL A 442 3.76 -12.43 -30.28
N ILE A 443 4.38 -13.60 -30.51
CA ILE A 443 3.88 -14.88 -29.99
C ILE A 443 4.90 -15.53 -29.06
N ASP A 444 6.11 -15.81 -29.53
CA ASP A 444 7.04 -16.69 -28.82
C ASP A 444 7.57 -16.04 -27.53
N VAL A 445 8.06 -14.80 -27.63
CA VAL A 445 8.60 -14.07 -26.46
C VAL A 445 7.52 -13.76 -25.43
N PRO A 446 6.33 -13.21 -25.78
CA PRO A 446 5.25 -13.01 -24.81
C PRO A 446 4.80 -14.31 -24.13
N ASN A 447 4.71 -15.42 -24.86
CA ASN A 447 4.38 -16.73 -24.25
C ASN A 447 5.50 -17.23 -23.33
N ALA A 448 6.77 -17.01 -23.69
CA ALA A 448 7.90 -17.37 -22.83
C ALA A 448 7.87 -16.58 -21.51
N ILE A 449 7.60 -15.27 -21.56
CA ILE A 449 7.42 -14.44 -20.35
C ILE A 449 6.23 -14.95 -19.53
N ALA A 450 5.11 -15.27 -20.17
CA ALA A 450 3.95 -15.85 -19.51
C ALA A 450 4.24 -17.20 -18.85
N ASP A 451 5.15 -17.99 -19.42
CA ASP A 451 5.58 -19.29 -18.88
C ASP A 451 6.52 -19.17 -17.69
N MET A 452 7.28 -18.09 -17.60
CA MET A 452 8.07 -17.79 -16.41
C MET A 452 7.19 -17.46 -15.20
N CYS A 453 5.96 -16.99 -15.41
CA CYS A 453 5.05 -16.56 -14.35
C CYS A 453 4.21 -17.71 -13.78
N GLU A 454 4.12 -17.80 -12.46
CA GLU A 454 3.26 -18.74 -11.75
C GLU A 454 1.80 -18.30 -11.77
N SER A 455 0.88 -19.27 -11.72
CA SER A 455 -0.53 -18.98 -11.45
C SER A 455 -0.73 -18.74 -9.96
N MET A 456 -0.98 -17.49 -9.60
CA MET A 456 -1.07 -17.05 -8.21
C MET A 456 -2.45 -16.50 -7.86
N LYS A 457 -2.75 -16.50 -6.56
CA LYS A 457 -3.84 -15.71 -6.00
C LYS A 457 -3.32 -14.30 -5.66
N PRO A 458 -4.20 -13.28 -5.65
CA PRO A 458 -3.80 -11.91 -5.29
C PRO A 458 -3.38 -11.77 -3.82
N PHE A 459 -3.76 -12.71 -2.95
CA PHE A 459 -3.41 -12.68 -1.54
C PHE A 459 -3.42 -14.08 -0.93
N LEU A 460 -2.76 -14.21 0.22
CA LEU A 460 -2.78 -15.43 1.02
C LEU A 460 -4.21 -15.85 1.34
N SER A 461 -4.53 -17.09 1.01
CA SER A 461 -5.87 -17.68 1.18
C SER A 461 -5.78 -19.20 1.27
N GLU A 462 -4.75 -19.68 1.98
CA GLU A 462 -4.58 -21.09 2.36
C GLU A 462 -5.56 -21.48 3.47
N LYS A 463 -5.90 -20.52 4.33
CA LYS A 463 -6.91 -20.63 5.37
C LYS A 463 -8.18 -19.93 4.94
N SER A 464 -9.31 -20.34 5.53
CA SER A 464 -10.57 -19.61 5.43
C SER A 464 -10.38 -18.18 5.92
N THR A 465 -9.88 -18.00 7.14
CA THR A 465 -9.66 -16.68 7.75
C THR A 465 -8.34 -16.62 8.53
N TYR A 466 -7.70 -15.45 8.52
CA TYR A 466 -6.51 -15.11 9.28
C TYR A 466 -6.89 -14.15 10.42
N ALA A 467 -7.13 -14.70 11.60
CA ALA A 467 -7.52 -13.95 12.80
C ALA A 467 -6.31 -13.64 13.70
N PRO A 468 -6.28 -12.48 14.40
CA PRO A 468 -5.29 -12.20 15.42
C PRO A 468 -5.46 -13.15 16.61
N LYS A 469 -4.37 -13.47 17.31
CA LYS A 469 -4.37 -14.40 18.44
C LYS A 469 -3.87 -13.72 19.70
N PHE A 470 -4.71 -13.66 20.74
CA PHE A 470 -4.23 -13.36 22.10
C PHE A 470 -3.99 -14.66 22.86
N PRO A 471 -2.82 -14.82 23.50
CA PRO A 471 -2.59 -15.94 24.42
C PRO A 471 -3.66 -15.99 25.50
N GLY A 472 -4.27 -17.16 25.71
CA GLY A 472 -5.32 -17.35 26.74
C GLY A 472 -6.72 -16.87 26.36
N ALA A 473 -6.93 -16.33 25.15
CA ALA A 473 -8.21 -15.72 24.74
C ALA A 473 -9.44 -16.62 24.97
N ASN A 474 -9.32 -17.91 24.67
CA ASN A 474 -10.42 -18.87 24.77
C ASN A 474 -10.89 -19.06 26.22
N GLU A 475 -9.95 -19.17 27.16
CA GLU A 475 -10.24 -19.35 28.59
C GLU A 475 -10.74 -18.06 29.23
N GLU A 476 -10.15 -16.92 28.85
CA GLU A 476 -10.57 -15.58 29.30
C GLU A 476 -12.01 -15.30 28.89
N LEU A 477 -12.36 -15.48 27.61
CA LEU A 477 -13.72 -15.26 27.11
C LEU A 477 -14.73 -16.19 27.81
N ARG A 478 -14.41 -17.49 27.91
CA ARG A 478 -15.28 -18.47 28.60
C ARG A 478 -15.53 -18.07 30.04
N SER A 479 -14.47 -17.76 30.79
CA SER A 479 -14.57 -17.40 32.21
C SER A 479 -15.38 -16.12 32.41
N MET A 480 -15.15 -15.11 31.55
CA MET A 480 -15.89 -13.85 31.58
C MET A 480 -17.40 -14.09 31.39
N CYS A 481 -17.78 -14.86 30.36
CA CYS A 481 -19.18 -15.10 30.07
C CYS A 481 -19.86 -15.98 31.13
N GLU A 482 -19.19 -17.02 31.64
CA GLU A 482 -19.73 -17.88 32.69
C GLU A 482 -19.92 -17.11 34.01
N ASN A 483 -18.95 -16.29 34.41
CA ASN A 483 -19.06 -15.47 35.60
C ASN A 483 -20.21 -14.47 35.48
N ARG A 484 -20.31 -13.77 34.33
CA ARG A 484 -21.41 -12.82 34.09
C ARG A 484 -22.78 -13.50 34.07
N ALA A 485 -22.88 -14.68 33.46
CA ALA A 485 -24.11 -15.46 33.46
C ALA A 485 -24.53 -15.80 34.89
N ARG A 486 -23.61 -16.22 35.77
CA ARG A 486 -23.90 -16.52 37.18
C ARG A 486 -24.31 -15.27 37.96
N GLU A 487 -23.70 -14.12 37.69
CA GLU A 487 -24.10 -12.84 38.29
C GLU A 487 -25.55 -12.44 37.95
N ILE A 488 -25.99 -12.71 36.72
CA ILE A 488 -27.32 -12.31 36.23
C ILE A 488 -28.39 -13.35 36.59
N TYR A 489 -28.10 -14.64 36.37
CA TYR A 489 -29.07 -15.74 36.44
C TYR A 489 -28.91 -16.64 37.67
N GLY A 490 -27.87 -16.44 38.49
CA GLY A 490 -27.54 -17.24 39.68
C GLY A 490 -26.53 -18.36 39.40
N ASP A 491 -25.98 -18.95 40.46
CA ASP A 491 -24.92 -19.98 40.35
C ASP A 491 -25.36 -21.23 39.58
N VAL A 492 -26.63 -21.60 39.69
CA VAL A 492 -27.27 -22.67 38.91
C VAL A 492 -28.01 -22.03 37.75
N LEU A 493 -27.39 -22.06 36.57
CA LEU A 493 -27.95 -21.44 35.37
C LEU A 493 -29.23 -22.18 34.90
N PRO A 494 -30.27 -21.44 34.44
CA PRO A 494 -31.42 -22.05 33.79
C PRO A 494 -30.98 -22.90 32.57
N PRO A 495 -31.63 -24.04 32.28
CA PRO A 495 -31.23 -24.92 31.17
C PRO A 495 -31.15 -24.21 29.81
N VAL A 496 -32.06 -23.27 29.54
CA VAL A 496 -32.08 -22.46 28.31
C VAL A 496 -30.82 -21.58 28.19
N VAL A 497 -30.38 -20.98 29.30
CA VAL A 497 -29.20 -20.11 29.39
C VAL A 497 -27.92 -20.91 29.21
N GLN A 498 -27.77 -22.03 29.95
CA GLN A 498 -26.60 -22.91 29.87
C GLN A 498 -26.44 -23.49 28.45
N ALA A 499 -27.52 -24.05 27.88
CA ALA A 499 -27.48 -24.66 26.56
C ALA A 499 -27.12 -23.65 25.46
N ARG A 500 -27.62 -22.42 25.55
CA ARG A 500 -27.27 -21.35 24.61
C ARG A 500 -25.81 -20.95 24.73
N LEU A 501 -25.33 -20.74 25.96
CA LEU A 501 -23.94 -20.33 26.21
C LEU A 501 -22.94 -21.40 25.73
N ASP A 502 -23.19 -22.69 26.01
CA ASP A 502 -22.32 -23.79 25.60
C ASP A 502 -22.25 -23.92 24.07
N LYS A 503 -23.39 -23.81 23.39
CA LYS A 503 -23.48 -23.86 21.93
C LYS A 503 -22.67 -22.74 21.29
N GLU A 504 -22.88 -21.50 21.75
CA GLU A 504 -22.21 -20.33 21.19
C GLU A 504 -20.70 -20.33 21.48
N LEU A 505 -20.28 -20.58 22.73
CA LEU A 505 -18.86 -20.65 23.09
C LEU A 505 -18.12 -21.73 22.31
N THR A 506 -18.74 -22.90 22.12
CA THR A 506 -18.15 -23.98 21.32
C THR A 506 -17.93 -23.54 19.87
N SER A 507 -18.90 -22.84 19.28
CA SER A 507 -18.78 -22.33 17.91
C SER A 507 -17.72 -21.23 17.79
N ILE A 508 -17.71 -20.25 18.70
CA ILE A 508 -16.80 -19.09 18.67
C ILE A 508 -15.36 -19.54 18.90
N ILE A 509 -15.12 -20.40 19.90
CA ILE A 509 -13.79 -20.93 20.20
C ILE A 509 -13.33 -21.89 19.10
N GLY A 510 -14.21 -22.75 18.59
CA GLY A 510 -13.89 -23.72 17.54
C GLY A 510 -13.48 -23.07 16.21
N ASN A 511 -13.95 -21.85 15.94
CA ASN A 511 -13.59 -21.06 14.76
C ASN A 511 -12.52 -19.99 15.03
N ASP A 512 -11.81 -20.05 16.16
CA ASP A 512 -10.73 -19.11 16.51
C ASP A 512 -11.17 -17.62 16.63
N TYR A 513 -12.46 -17.35 16.91
CA TYR A 513 -12.99 -15.97 17.01
C TYR A 513 -12.93 -15.36 18.42
N ALA A 514 -12.40 -16.07 19.41
CA ALA A 514 -12.36 -15.58 20.79
C ALA A 514 -11.55 -14.28 20.93
N SER A 515 -10.41 -14.17 20.22
CA SER A 515 -9.60 -12.95 20.24
C SER A 515 -10.36 -11.73 19.71
N LEU A 516 -11.16 -11.91 18.66
CA LEU A 516 -11.98 -10.84 18.07
C LEU A 516 -13.01 -10.32 19.08
N TYR A 517 -13.68 -11.25 19.78
CA TYR A 517 -14.62 -10.90 20.86
C TYR A 517 -13.91 -10.12 21.97
N LEU A 518 -12.73 -10.57 22.41
CA LEU A 518 -11.97 -9.86 23.44
C LEU A 518 -11.49 -8.48 22.97
N SER A 519 -11.12 -8.30 21.70
CA SER A 519 -10.80 -6.98 21.15
C SER A 519 -11.99 -6.02 21.25
N ALA A 520 -13.16 -6.45 20.77
CA ALA A 520 -14.38 -5.65 20.86
C ALA A 520 -14.74 -5.35 22.32
N GLN A 521 -14.61 -6.33 23.21
CA GLN A 521 -14.88 -6.16 24.64
C GLN A 521 -13.93 -5.14 25.30
N ARG A 522 -12.64 -5.17 24.95
CA ARG A 522 -11.64 -4.22 25.46
C ARG A 522 -11.90 -2.81 24.94
N LEU A 523 -12.28 -2.67 23.67
CA LEU A 523 -12.69 -1.39 23.07
C LEU A 523 -13.90 -0.78 23.80
N VAL A 524 -14.95 -1.57 24.00
CA VAL A 524 -16.14 -1.13 24.74
C VAL A 524 -15.76 -0.74 26.17
N SER A 525 -15.01 -1.59 26.87
CA SER A 525 -14.60 -1.34 28.26
C SER A 525 -13.74 -0.08 28.39
N LYS A 526 -12.83 0.16 27.45
CA LYS A 526 -11.99 1.36 27.42
C LYS A 526 -12.84 2.62 27.24
N SER A 527 -13.76 2.61 26.26
CA SER A 527 -14.65 3.74 26.01
C SER A 527 -15.53 4.06 27.22
N MET A 528 -16.13 3.03 27.82
CA MET A 528 -16.92 3.17 29.04
C MET A 528 -16.09 3.72 30.20
N SER A 529 -14.84 3.27 30.37
CA SER A 529 -13.94 3.77 31.42
C SER A 529 -13.52 5.23 31.22
N ASP A 530 -13.48 5.69 29.98
CA ASP A 530 -13.23 7.10 29.62
C ASP A 530 -14.50 7.96 29.68
N GLY A 531 -15.63 7.38 30.08
CA GLY A 531 -16.91 8.05 30.25
C GLY A 531 -17.70 8.25 28.96
N TYR A 532 -17.48 7.41 27.95
CA TYR A 532 -18.24 7.40 26.70
C TYR A 532 -19.03 6.09 26.56
N LEU A 533 -20.33 6.21 26.34
CA LEU A 533 -21.21 5.08 26.05
C LEU A 533 -20.93 4.52 24.66
N VAL A 534 -21.13 3.21 24.47
CA VAL A 534 -21.02 2.55 23.17
C VAL A 534 -22.36 1.93 22.79
N GLY A 535 -22.90 2.33 21.64
CA GLY A 535 -24.13 1.79 21.10
C GLY A 535 -23.90 0.43 20.43
N SER A 536 -24.82 -0.51 20.66
CA SER A 536 -24.84 -1.80 19.97
C SER A 536 -25.28 -1.65 18.51
N ARG A 537 -24.66 -2.41 17.59
CA ARG A 537 -25.02 -2.40 16.16
C ARG A 537 -24.81 -3.76 15.50
N GLY A 538 -25.54 -3.99 14.41
CA GLY A 538 -25.27 -5.10 13.51
C GLY A 538 -25.65 -6.46 14.06
N SER A 539 -25.08 -7.51 13.47
CA SER A 539 -25.49 -8.88 13.76
C SER A 539 -24.95 -9.44 15.08
N VAL A 540 -23.99 -8.77 15.73
CA VAL A 540 -23.39 -9.19 17.00
C VAL A 540 -24.41 -9.26 18.15
N GLY A 541 -25.51 -8.49 18.08
CA GLY A 541 -26.65 -8.57 19.00
C GLY A 541 -27.37 -9.92 19.01
N SER A 542 -27.07 -10.81 18.06
CA SER A 542 -27.59 -12.19 18.02
C SER A 542 -26.84 -13.14 18.95
N SER A 543 -25.70 -12.71 19.49
CA SER A 543 -24.78 -13.52 20.30
C SER A 543 -25.01 -13.28 21.79
N MET A 544 -25.43 -14.33 22.49
CA MET A 544 -25.50 -14.33 23.95
C MET A 544 -24.10 -14.21 24.57
N VAL A 545 -23.07 -14.78 23.94
CA VAL A 545 -21.68 -14.60 24.36
C VAL A 545 -21.28 -13.13 24.31
N ALA A 546 -21.66 -12.40 23.26
CA ALA A 546 -21.38 -10.96 23.14
C ALA A 546 -22.08 -10.14 24.23
N TYR A 547 -23.32 -10.50 24.58
CA TYR A 547 -24.04 -9.88 25.70
C TYR A 547 -23.34 -10.15 27.04
N MET A 548 -22.94 -11.40 27.28
CA MET A 548 -22.27 -11.79 28.53
C MET A 548 -20.86 -11.21 28.67
N SER A 549 -20.16 -10.96 27.56
CA SER A 549 -18.87 -10.27 27.57
C SER A 549 -19.02 -8.74 27.61
N GLY A 550 -20.23 -8.20 27.52
CA GLY A 550 -20.47 -6.74 27.55
C GLY A 550 -20.11 -6.03 26.25
N ILE A 551 -20.07 -6.74 25.11
CA ILE A 551 -19.88 -6.14 23.78
C ILE A 551 -21.17 -5.51 23.28
N THR A 552 -22.32 -6.11 23.62
CA THR A 552 -23.65 -5.62 23.23
C THR A 552 -24.60 -5.60 24.42
N GLU A 553 -25.55 -4.67 24.39
CA GLU A 553 -26.65 -4.58 25.35
C GLU A 553 -27.86 -5.45 24.95
N VAL A 554 -27.85 -6.00 23.74
CA VAL A 554 -28.94 -6.83 23.22
C VAL A 554 -28.83 -8.25 23.75
N ASN A 555 -29.81 -8.69 24.54
CA ASN A 555 -29.91 -10.06 25.02
C ASN A 555 -30.69 -10.93 24.03
N SER A 556 -30.00 -11.82 23.32
CA SER A 556 -30.56 -12.65 22.25
C SER A 556 -31.41 -13.84 22.73
N LEU A 557 -31.55 -14.04 24.04
CA LEU A 557 -32.40 -15.08 24.61
C LEU A 557 -33.90 -14.84 24.32
N PRO A 558 -34.74 -15.88 24.42
CA PRO A 558 -36.19 -15.72 24.40
C PRO A 558 -36.66 -14.75 25.51
N PRO A 559 -37.83 -14.10 25.36
CA PRO A 559 -38.35 -13.16 26.34
C PRO A 559 -38.50 -13.81 27.71
N HIS A 560 -38.01 -13.14 28.75
CA HIS A 560 -38.03 -13.66 30.11
C HIS A 560 -38.00 -12.56 31.17
N TYR A 561 -38.48 -12.91 32.35
CA TYR A 561 -38.29 -12.10 33.56
C TYR A 561 -37.05 -12.55 34.31
N ARG A 562 -36.36 -11.60 34.95
CA ARG A 562 -35.27 -11.89 35.89
C ARG A 562 -35.32 -10.96 37.11
N CYS A 563 -35.03 -11.50 38.29
CA CYS A 563 -34.97 -10.72 39.51
C CYS A 563 -33.54 -10.20 39.74
N PRO A 564 -33.32 -8.88 39.82
CA PRO A 564 -31.98 -8.33 40.06
C PRO A 564 -31.41 -8.73 41.44
N LYS A 565 -32.28 -9.01 42.42
CA LYS A 565 -31.93 -9.30 43.81
C LYS A 565 -31.70 -10.79 44.08
N CYS A 566 -32.71 -11.63 43.86
CA CYS A 566 -32.67 -13.05 44.22
C CYS A 566 -32.37 -13.99 43.05
N LYS A 567 -32.11 -13.45 41.86
CA LYS A 567 -31.76 -14.21 40.63
C LYS A 567 -32.83 -15.18 40.12
N PHE A 568 -34.06 -15.12 40.67
CA PHE A 568 -35.22 -15.81 40.10
C PHE A 568 -35.41 -15.43 38.64
N THR A 569 -35.66 -16.42 37.77
CA THR A 569 -35.87 -16.25 36.34
C THR A 569 -37.12 -16.99 35.89
N ASP A 570 -37.81 -16.46 34.88
CA ASP A 570 -39.05 -17.04 34.36
C ASP A 570 -39.13 -16.87 32.83
N PHE A 571 -38.93 -17.98 32.12
CA PHE A 571 -39.05 -18.11 30.66
C PHE A 571 -40.40 -18.72 30.24
N GLU A 572 -41.19 -19.22 31.19
CA GLU A 572 -42.40 -19.98 30.90
C GLU A 572 -43.64 -19.09 30.94
N ASN A 573 -43.75 -18.15 31.88
CA ASN A 573 -44.95 -17.32 32.02
C ASN A 573 -44.92 -16.02 31.21
N VAL A 574 -44.55 -16.10 29.93
CA VAL A 574 -44.34 -14.96 29.02
C VAL A 574 -45.37 -14.91 27.89
N PHE A 575 -46.66 -15.04 28.24
CA PHE A 575 -47.78 -15.06 27.29
C PHE A 575 -48.64 -13.80 27.33
N MET A 576 -49.08 -13.37 26.15
CA MET A 576 -50.08 -12.33 25.91
C MET A 576 -51.49 -12.82 26.27
N PRO A 577 -52.47 -11.92 26.46
CA PRO A 577 -53.87 -12.29 26.76
C PRO A 577 -54.54 -13.16 25.69
N ASN A 578 -54.09 -13.10 24.44
CA ASN A 578 -54.58 -13.90 23.33
C ASN A 578 -53.98 -15.32 23.27
N GLY A 579 -53.05 -15.66 24.17
CA GLY A 579 -52.38 -16.96 24.26
C GLY A 579 -51.04 -17.06 23.52
N ASP A 580 -50.66 -16.05 22.75
CA ASP A 580 -49.37 -16.02 22.05
C ASP A 580 -48.22 -15.67 23.00
N LYS A 581 -46.99 -16.10 22.71
CA LYS A 581 -45.81 -15.63 23.45
C LYS A 581 -45.51 -14.18 23.08
N TYR A 582 -45.02 -13.40 24.04
CA TYR A 582 -44.43 -12.10 23.71
C TYR A 582 -43.26 -12.28 22.73
N GLY A 583 -43.15 -11.38 21.75
CA GLY A 583 -42.05 -11.39 20.78
C GLY A 583 -40.77 -10.77 21.34
N CYS A 584 -40.88 -9.82 22.27
CA CYS A 584 -39.73 -9.26 22.98
C CYS A 584 -40.05 -9.01 24.46
N GLY A 585 -39.00 -9.04 25.30
CA GLY A 585 -39.11 -8.81 26.73
C GLY A 585 -39.55 -7.39 27.09
N ALA A 586 -39.19 -6.40 26.27
CA ALA A 586 -39.56 -5.00 26.50
C ALA A 586 -41.09 -4.78 26.50
N ASP A 587 -41.82 -5.54 25.68
CA ASP A 587 -43.29 -5.48 25.56
C ASP A 587 -44.02 -6.14 26.74
N MET A 588 -43.31 -6.93 27.55
CA MET A 588 -43.94 -7.64 28.66
C MET A 588 -44.38 -6.65 29.76
N PRO A 589 -45.50 -6.93 30.46
CA PRO A 589 -45.96 -6.07 31.54
C PRO A 589 -45.01 -6.14 32.74
N ASP A 590 -44.97 -5.07 33.54
CA ASP A 590 -44.18 -5.07 34.77
C ASP A 590 -44.73 -6.11 35.77
N ARG A 591 -43.83 -6.85 36.42
CA ARG A 591 -44.17 -7.86 37.42
C ARG A 591 -43.28 -7.76 38.65
N THR A 592 -43.76 -8.31 39.75
CA THR A 592 -43.02 -8.41 41.01
C THR A 592 -42.51 -9.84 41.18
N CYS A 593 -41.30 -9.97 41.70
CA CYS A 593 -40.66 -11.26 41.93
C CYS A 593 -41.47 -12.08 42.94
N PRO A 594 -41.90 -13.31 42.60
CA PRO A 594 -42.70 -14.15 43.50
C PRO A 594 -41.90 -14.61 44.72
N VAL A 595 -40.56 -14.64 44.63
CA VAL A 595 -39.68 -15.09 45.71
C VAL A 595 -39.39 -13.98 46.74
N CYS A 596 -39.02 -12.78 46.29
CA CYS A 596 -38.49 -11.74 47.19
C CYS A 596 -39.20 -10.38 47.11
N GLY A 597 -40.28 -10.26 46.32
CA GLY A 597 -41.06 -9.04 46.22
C GLY A 597 -40.40 -7.87 45.47
N THR A 598 -39.21 -8.07 44.89
CA THR A 598 -38.51 -7.02 44.11
C THR A 598 -39.12 -6.92 42.71
N LYS A 599 -39.22 -5.71 42.13
CA LYS A 599 -39.65 -5.53 40.73
C LYS A 599 -38.75 -6.35 39.79
N LEU A 600 -39.34 -7.15 38.91
CA LEU A 600 -38.61 -7.95 37.94
C LEU A 600 -38.11 -7.07 36.81
N ALA A 601 -36.90 -7.34 36.34
CA ALA A 601 -36.41 -6.85 35.06
C ALA A 601 -36.97 -7.73 33.94
N LYS A 602 -37.07 -7.13 32.75
CA LYS A 602 -37.62 -7.74 31.54
C LYS A 602 -36.52 -7.76 30.49
N ASP A 603 -36.33 -8.88 29.83
CA ASP A 603 -35.19 -9.08 28.95
C ASP A 603 -35.51 -10.09 27.84
N GLY A 604 -34.63 -10.18 26.84
CA GLY A 604 -34.72 -11.14 25.74
C GLY A 604 -35.46 -10.64 24.50
N PHE A 605 -34.84 -10.81 23.33
CA PHE A 605 -35.36 -10.40 22.01
C PHE A 605 -35.59 -11.56 21.02
N ASP A 606 -35.39 -12.80 21.47
CA ASP A 606 -35.55 -14.04 20.68
C ASP A 606 -34.79 -14.06 19.35
N ILE A 607 -33.49 -13.74 19.39
CA ILE A 607 -32.66 -13.62 18.19
C ILE A 607 -31.81 -14.88 18.00
N PRO A 608 -31.87 -15.56 16.83
CA PRO A 608 -31.08 -16.75 16.58
C PRO A 608 -29.61 -16.42 16.32
N PHE A 609 -28.71 -17.15 16.99
CA PHE A 609 -27.26 -16.97 16.91
C PHE A 609 -26.71 -17.11 15.49
N GLU A 610 -27.31 -17.98 14.69
CA GLU A 610 -26.88 -18.29 13.32
C GLU A 610 -26.99 -17.09 12.37
N THR A 611 -27.72 -16.03 12.74
CA THR A 611 -27.68 -14.75 12.02
C THR A 611 -26.26 -14.15 12.01
N PHE A 612 -25.49 -14.40 13.06
CA PHE A 612 -24.13 -13.90 13.24
C PHE A 612 -23.12 -14.77 12.46
N LEU A 613 -22.92 -16.04 12.85
CA LEU A 613 -21.88 -16.94 12.31
C LEU A 613 -22.37 -17.95 11.26
N GLY A 614 -23.65 -17.93 10.89
CA GLY A 614 -24.23 -18.97 10.04
C GLY A 614 -24.30 -20.35 10.71
N PHE A 615 -24.58 -21.37 9.90
CA PHE A 615 -24.49 -22.76 10.32
C PHE A 615 -23.11 -23.30 9.96
N GLY A 616 -22.38 -23.87 10.92
CA GLY A 616 -21.07 -24.49 10.66
C GLY A 616 -19.87 -23.54 10.63
N GLY A 617 -20.06 -22.22 10.79
CA GLY A 617 -18.94 -21.26 10.88
C GLY A 617 -18.41 -20.76 9.53
N ASP A 618 -19.12 -21.01 8.42
CA ASP A 618 -18.69 -20.64 7.06
C ASP A 618 -18.72 -19.12 6.78
N LYS A 619 -19.28 -18.33 7.71
CA LYS A 619 -19.39 -16.88 7.62
C LYS A 619 -18.40 -16.20 8.56
N VAL A 620 -17.56 -15.33 8.01
CA VAL A 620 -16.66 -14.48 8.79
C VAL A 620 -17.48 -13.43 9.56
N PRO A 621 -17.33 -13.31 10.89
CA PRO A 621 -18.04 -12.33 11.69
C PRO A 621 -17.54 -10.91 11.44
N ASP A 622 -18.48 -9.97 11.43
CA ASP A 622 -18.24 -8.53 11.45
C ASP A 622 -18.82 -7.97 12.76
N ILE A 623 -18.00 -7.29 13.56
CA ILE A 623 -18.44 -6.68 14.83
C ILE A 623 -18.54 -5.17 14.65
N ASP A 624 -19.79 -4.70 14.61
CA ASP A 624 -20.11 -3.27 14.52
C ASP A 624 -20.27 -2.65 15.92
N LEU A 625 -19.54 -1.56 16.18
CA LEU A 625 -19.65 -0.78 17.41
C LEU A 625 -19.92 0.68 17.07
N ASN A 626 -20.98 1.26 17.64
CA ASN A 626 -21.27 2.68 17.51
C ASN A 626 -20.64 3.46 18.67
N PHE A 627 -19.50 4.08 18.44
CA PHE A 627 -18.89 5.04 19.36
C PHE A 627 -19.51 6.42 19.18
N SER A 628 -19.39 7.27 20.20
CA SER A 628 -19.59 8.71 20.02
C SER A 628 -18.66 9.23 18.93
N GLY A 629 -19.17 10.09 18.05
CA GLY A 629 -18.34 10.77 17.05
C GLY A 629 -17.17 11.55 17.65
N GLU A 630 -17.29 12.01 18.91
CA GLU A 630 -16.20 12.68 19.65
C GLU A 630 -15.10 11.72 20.11
N TYR A 631 -15.41 10.42 20.23
CA TYR A 631 -14.50 9.40 20.77
C TYR A 631 -13.96 8.44 19.71
N GLN A 632 -14.54 8.41 18.51
CA GLN A 632 -14.18 7.45 17.46
C GLN A 632 -12.67 7.41 17.19
N ALA A 633 -12.00 8.56 17.12
CA ALA A 633 -10.57 8.63 16.88
C ALA A 633 -9.73 7.99 18.01
N ASN A 634 -10.21 8.10 19.26
CA ASN A 634 -9.57 7.47 20.41
C ASN A 634 -9.74 5.95 20.40
N ALA A 635 -10.91 5.46 19.97
CA ALA A 635 -11.15 4.03 19.77
C ALA A 635 -10.19 3.46 18.70
N HIS A 636 -10.08 4.14 17.54
CA HIS A 636 -9.16 3.73 16.48
C HIS A 636 -7.71 3.66 16.97
N LYS A 637 -7.27 4.67 17.72
CA LYS A 637 -5.92 4.70 18.30
C LYS A 637 -5.70 3.58 19.31
N TYR A 638 -6.70 3.24 20.12
CA TYR A 638 -6.61 2.14 21.05
C TYR A 638 -6.48 0.78 20.33
N THR A 639 -7.10 0.62 19.17
CA THR A 639 -6.92 -0.55 18.31
C THR A 639 -5.48 -0.66 17.79
N GLU A 640 -4.84 0.45 17.41
CA GLU A 640 -3.40 0.48 17.10
C GLU A 640 -2.54 0.08 18.31
N GLU A 641 -2.90 0.49 19.53
CA GLU A 641 -2.19 0.09 20.76
C GLU A 641 -2.36 -1.40 21.08
N LEU A 642 -3.55 -1.97 20.81
CA LEU A 642 -3.88 -3.38 21.07
C LEU A 642 -3.15 -4.36 20.15
N PHE A 643 -3.02 -3.99 18.87
CA PHE A 643 -2.48 -4.89 17.84
C PHE A 643 -1.12 -4.42 17.29
N GLY A 644 -0.66 -3.23 17.64
CA GLY A 644 0.47 -2.59 16.98
C GLY A 644 0.03 -1.82 15.75
N ARG A 645 0.59 -0.63 15.60
CA ARG A 645 0.27 0.31 14.51
C ARG A 645 0.47 -0.30 13.12
N ASP A 646 1.43 -1.20 13.00
CA ASP A 646 1.87 -1.87 11.78
C ASP A 646 0.93 -3.02 11.35
N HIS A 647 -0.03 -3.36 12.21
CA HIS A 647 -1.01 -4.43 12.00
C HIS A 647 -2.45 -3.92 11.88
N VAL A 648 -2.65 -2.61 11.87
CA VAL A 648 -3.98 -2.00 11.80
C VAL A 648 -4.01 -0.97 10.68
N PHE A 649 -4.88 -1.20 9.70
CA PHE A 649 -5.02 -0.31 8.55
C PHE A 649 -6.47 0.09 8.37
N ARG A 650 -6.73 1.33 7.95
CA ARG A 650 -8.09 1.71 7.55
C ARG A 650 -8.46 0.97 6.27
N ALA A 651 -9.68 0.46 6.16
CA ALA A 651 -10.14 -0.14 4.91
C ALA A 651 -10.20 0.94 3.82
N GLY A 652 -9.48 0.74 2.72
CA GLY A 652 -9.53 1.63 1.56
C GLY A 652 -10.82 1.51 0.77
N THR A 653 -11.21 2.60 0.10
CA THR A 653 -12.32 2.62 -0.87
C THR A 653 -11.85 3.20 -2.20
N ILE A 654 -12.45 2.76 -3.31
CA ILE A 654 -12.13 3.25 -4.65
C ILE A 654 -13.27 4.14 -5.14
N GLY A 655 -12.98 5.44 -5.28
CA GLY A 655 -13.92 6.40 -5.85
C GLY A 655 -13.93 6.31 -7.37
N THR A 656 -15.04 5.85 -7.95
CA THR A 656 -15.21 5.74 -9.41
C THR A 656 -16.11 6.83 -9.99
N LEU A 657 -16.08 7.02 -11.31
CA LEU A 657 -17.04 7.87 -12.01
C LEU A 657 -18.44 7.29 -11.92
N ALA A 658 -19.29 7.94 -11.12
CA ALA A 658 -20.71 7.64 -11.02
C ALA A 658 -21.49 8.21 -12.23
N GLU A 659 -22.66 7.64 -12.50
CA GLU A 659 -23.52 7.96 -13.64
C GLU A 659 -23.78 9.46 -13.82
N LYS A 660 -24.11 10.18 -12.72
CA LYS A 660 -24.37 11.63 -12.77
C LYS A 660 -23.15 12.43 -13.23
N THR A 661 -21.96 12.07 -12.75
CA THR A 661 -20.72 12.76 -13.13
C THR A 661 -20.34 12.45 -14.56
N ALA A 662 -20.42 11.18 -14.97
CA ALA A 662 -20.19 10.76 -16.34
C ALA A 662 -21.12 11.47 -17.34
N TYR A 663 -22.42 11.56 -17.03
CA TYR A 663 -23.39 12.28 -17.84
C TYR A 663 -23.06 13.78 -17.97
N GLY A 664 -22.55 14.40 -16.89
CA GLY A 664 -22.05 15.77 -16.92
C GLY A 664 -20.85 15.95 -17.86
N TYR A 665 -19.89 15.02 -17.86
CA TYR A 665 -18.74 15.06 -18.77
C TYR A 665 -19.16 14.90 -20.23
N VAL A 666 -20.05 13.96 -20.52
CA VAL A 666 -20.59 13.74 -21.87
C VAL A 666 -21.32 14.97 -22.38
N LYS A 667 -22.17 15.59 -21.57
CA LYS A 667 -22.88 16.82 -21.97
C LYS A 667 -21.92 17.95 -22.29
N LYS A 668 -20.97 18.22 -21.40
CA LYS A 668 -19.94 19.25 -21.63
C LYS A 668 -19.16 18.97 -22.92
N TYR A 669 -18.75 17.71 -23.13
CA TYR A 669 -18.02 17.28 -24.32
C TYR A 669 -18.80 17.54 -25.62
N LEU A 670 -20.09 17.18 -25.65
CA LEU A 670 -20.97 17.39 -26.80
C LEU A 670 -21.27 18.87 -27.05
N GLU A 671 -21.52 19.63 -25.99
CA GLU A 671 -21.80 21.08 -26.04
C GLU A 671 -20.61 21.87 -26.61
N GLU A 672 -19.38 21.60 -26.13
CA GLU A 672 -18.15 22.24 -26.62
C GLU A 672 -17.90 22.00 -28.12
N ARG A 673 -18.49 20.93 -28.67
CA ARG A 673 -18.34 20.50 -30.07
C ARG A 673 -19.55 20.84 -30.95
N GLY A 674 -20.58 21.46 -30.38
CA GLY A 674 -21.83 21.72 -31.10
C GLY A 674 -22.52 20.44 -31.61
N MET A 675 -22.27 19.30 -30.98
CA MET A 675 -22.85 18.02 -31.36
C MET A 675 -24.19 17.83 -30.67
N THR A 676 -25.25 17.55 -31.45
CA THR A 676 -26.55 17.14 -30.91
C THR A 676 -26.75 15.67 -31.22
N VAL A 677 -26.87 14.84 -30.19
CA VAL A 677 -27.10 13.39 -30.31
C VAL A 677 -28.42 13.00 -29.66
N SER A 678 -28.89 11.79 -29.95
CA SER A 678 -30.08 11.26 -29.28
C SER A 678 -29.80 11.00 -27.79
N LYS A 679 -30.85 11.00 -26.96
CA LYS A 679 -30.71 10.65 -25.54
C LYS A 679 -30.19 9.23 -25.32
N ALA A 680 -30.44 8.31 -26.25
CA ALA A 680 -29.88 6.97 -26.22
C ALA A 680 -28.35 7.00 -26.37
N GLU A 681 -27.82 7.86 -27.25
CA GLU A 681 -26.38 8.01 -27.43
C GLU A 681 -25.73 8.71 -26.24
N GLU A 682 -26.36 9.75 -25.67
CA GLU A 682 -25.86 10.35 -24.42
C GLU A 682 -25.73 9.32 -23.29
N ASN A 683 -26.75 8.45 -23.15
CA ASN A 683 -26.74 7.40 -22.14
C ASN A 683 -25.68 6.33 -22.43
N ARG A 684 -25.47 5.95 -23.70
CA ARG A 684 -24.39 5.02 -24.10
C ARG A 684 -23.01 5.59 -23.73
N LEU A 685 -22.74 6.83 -24.12
CA LEU A 685 -21.48 7.52 -23.84
C LEU A 685 -21.24 7.64 -22.33
N ALA A 686 -22.28 7.98 -21.56
CA ALA A 686 -22.18 8.09 -20.12
C ALA A 686 -21.88 6.72 -19.48
N ALA A 687 -22.60 5.68 -19.88
CA ALA A 687 -22.39 4.31 -19.39
C ALA A 687 -20.97 3.80 -19.68
N GLY A 688 -20.41 4.11 -20.86
CA GLY A 688 -19.03 3.75 -21.21
C GLY A 688 -17.97 4.39 -20.31
N CYS A 689 -18.26 5.56 -19.73
CA CYS A 689 -17.37 6.24 -18.79
C CYS A 689 -17.56 5.80 -17.33
N VAL A 690 -18.62 5.06 -16.99
CA VAL A 690 -18.92 4.66 -15.61
C VAL A 690 -17.97 3.58 -15.10
N GLY A 691 -17.59 3.71 -13.83
CA GLY A 691 -16.74 2.76 -13.13
C GLY A 691 -15.24 2.97 -13.31
N VAL A 692 -14.82 3.93 -14.15
CA VAL A 692 -13.41 4.34 -14.23
C VAL A 692 -13.01 4.96 -12.89
N LYS A 693 -11.87 4.52 -12.35
CA LYS A 693 -11.31 5.06 -11.11
C LYS A 693 -11.01 6.54 -11.28
N ARG A 694 -11.41 7.32 -10.28
CA ARG A 694 -11.12 8.75 -10.18
C ARG A 694 -10.22 9.07 -8.99
N THR A 695 -10.46 8.46 -7.85
CA THR A 695 -9.73 8.74 -6.60
C THR A 695 -9.81 7.53 -5.67
N THR A 696 -9.18 7.62 -4.51
CA THR A 696 -9.31 6.66 -3.41
C THR A 696 -9.85 7.36 -2.17
N GLY A 697 -10.36 6.59 -1.22
CA GLY A 697 -10.86 7.09 0.04
C GLY A 697 -10.63 6.10 1.17
N GLN A 698 -11.32 6.35 2.27
CA GLN A 698 -11.29 5.52 3.47
C GLN A 698 -12.70 5.09 3.86
N HIS A 699 -12.82 3.90 4.44
CA HIS A 699 -14.05 3.44 5.07
C HIS A 699 -14.34 4.31 6.32
N PRO A 700 -15.61 4.64 6.61
CA PRO A 700 -15.96 5.54 7.73
C PRO A 700 -15.54 5.08 9.13
N GLY A 701 -15.26 3.78 9.32
CA GLY A 701 -14.80 3.25 10.60
C GLY A 701 -14.23 1.84 10.56
N GLY A 702 -13.97 1.31 9.35
CA GLY A 702 -13.52 -0.07 9.20
C GLY A 702 -12.02 -0.17 9.34
N LEU A 703 -11.56 -0.88 10.36
CA LEU A 703 -10.17 -1.19 10.60
C LEU A 703 -9.90 -2.65 10.23
N VAL A 704 -8.98 -2.86 9.30
CA VAL A 704 -8.50 -4.18 8.87
C VAL A 704 -7.35 -4.58 9.77
N ILE A 705 -7.46 -5.77 10.38
CA ILE A 705 -6.47 -6.27 11.34
C ILE A 705 -5.62 -7.36 10.68
N ILE A 706 -4.30 -7.13 10.63
CA ILE A 706 -3.33 -8.09 10.13
C ILE A 706 -2.81 -8.94 11.32
N PRO A 707 -2.82 -10.28 11.22
CA PRO A 707 -2.24 -11.12 12.27
C PRO A 707 -0.77 -10.80 12.54
N GLN A 708 -0.32 -10.99 13.78
CA GLN A 708 1.04 -10.71 14.24
C GLN A 708 2.12 -11.54 13.51
N ASP A 709 1.77 -12.70 12.98
CA ASP A 709 2.66 -13.59 12.22
C ASP A 709 2.65 -13.32 10.71
N LYS A 710 2.01 -12.23 10.27
CA LYS A 710 1.82 -11.86 8.86
C LYS A 710 2.18 -10.40 8.62
N ASP A 711 2.51 -10.10 7.37
CA ASP A 711 2.75 -8.75 6.88
C ASP A 711 1.55 -8.29 6.04
N VAL A 712 1.24 -6.99 6.02
CA VAL A 712 0.14 -6.46 5.19
C VAL A 712 0.30 -6.82 3.72
N THR A 713 1.54 -6.87 3.22
CA THR A 713 1.88 -7.23 1.84
C THR A 713 1.70 -8.71 1.51
N ASP A 714 1.37 -9.54 2.50
CA ASP A 714 0.84 -10.89 2.25
C ASP A 714 -0.60 -10.85 1.70
N PHE A 715 -1.29 -9.71 1.86
CA PHE A 715 -2.69 -9.51 1.48
C PHE A 715 -2.89 -8.37 0.47
N CYS A 716 -2.29 -7.21 0.68
CA CYS A 716 -2.39 -6.10 -0.26
C CYS A 716 -1.28 -5.05 -0.06
N PRO A 717 -1.04 -4.19 -1.06
CA PRO A 717 -0.32 -2.95 -0.82
C PRO A 717 -1.09 -2.03 0.14
N VAL A 718 -0.44 -0.95 0.57
CA VAL A 718 -1.04 0.13 1.38
C VAL A 718 -0.77 1.49 0.74
N GLN A 719 -1.62 2.48 1.02
CA GLN A 719 -1.50 3.82 0.45
C GLN A 719 -2.07 4.90 1.38
N HIS A 720 -1.88 6.17 1.03
CA HIS A 720 -2.67 7.26 1.59
C HIS A 720 -4.05 7.35 0.90
N PRO A 721 -5.14 7.61 1.65
CA PRO A 721 -6.44 7.88 1.05
C PRO A 721 -6.41 9.20 0.28
N ALA A 722 -6.98 9.22 -0.92
CA ALA A 722 -7.01 10.40 -1.80
C ALA A 722 -5.61 11.01 -2.07
N ASP A 723 -4.54 10.21 -1.95
CA ASP A 723 -3.15 10.65 -2.12
C ASP A 723 -2.72 11.77 -1.14
N ASP A 724 -3.41 11.90 0.02
CA ASP A 724 -3.10 12.88 1.05
C ASP A 724 -2.09 12.33 2.08
N ALA A 725 -0.81 12.67 1.87
CA ALA A 725 0.28 12.30 2.77
C ALA A 725 0.26 13.05 4.12
N THR A 726 -0.55 14.13 4.26
CA THR A 726 -0.56 14.95 5.49
C THR A 726 -1.47 14.39 6.58
N GLY A 727 -2.46 13.59 6.20
CA GLY A 727 -3.47 13.06 7.13
C GLY A 727 -3.00 11.97 8.08
N GLY A 728 -1.79 11.43 7.90
CA GLY A 728 -1.20 10.37 8.75
C GLY A 728 -1.91 9.02 8.70
N ILE A 729 -3.02 8.93 7.95
CA ILE A 729 -3.84 7.74 7.77
C ILE A 729 -3.28 6.90 6.63
N ILE A 730 -3.22 5.59 6.86
CA ILE A 730 -2.85 4.60 5.85
C ILE A 730 -4.03 3.66 5.64
N THR A 731 -4.38 3.46 4.37
CA THR A 731 -5.45 2.57 3.94
C THR A 731 -4.92 1.35 3.21
N THR A 732 -5.67 0.25 3.25
CA THR A 732 -5.47 -0.87 2.34
C THR A 732 -5.64 -0.42 0.89
N HIS A 733 -4.77 -0.87 -0.01
CA HIS A 733 -4.85 -0.53 -1.43
C HIS A 733 -6.02 -1.23 -2.13
N PHE A 734 -6.38 -2.42 -1.65
CA PHE A 734 -7.60 -3.14 -2.04
C PHE A 734 -8.76 -2.73 -1.15
N GLU A 735 -9.96 -2.74 -1.74
CA GLU A 735 -11.20 -2.61 -0.98
C GLU A 735 -11.41 -3.87 -0.12
N TYR A 736 -11.89 -3.68 1.11
CA TYR A 736 -12.08 -4.77 2.07
C TYR A 736 -12.94 -5.92 1.51
N HIS A 737 -13.95 -5.62 0.69
CA HIS A 737 -14.80 -6.63 0.06
C HIS A 737 -13.99 -7.69 -0.72
N SER A 738 -12.84 -7.33 -1.27
CA SER A 738 -11.96 -8.28 -1.96
C SER A 738 -11.32 -9.30 -1.01
N MET A 739 -11.20 -8.98 0.27
CA MET A 739 -10.46 -9.74 1.29
C MET A 739 -11.34 -10.15 2.49
N GLU A 740 -12.66 -9.91 2.42
CA GLU A 740 -13.60 -10.09 3.55
C GLU A 740 -13.67 -11.51 4.09
N ALA A 741 -13.36 -12.50 3.25
CA ALA A 741 -13.26 -13.89 3.67
C ALA A 741 -11.97 -14.15 4.48
N ASN A 742 -10.89 -13.42 4.18
CA ASN A 742 -9.54 -13.75 4.63
C ASN A 742 -9.09 -12.96 5.85
N LEU A 743 -9.49 -11.69 5.98
CA LEU A 743 -9.08 -10.81 7.08
C LEU A 743 -10.28 -10.40 7.92
N LEU A 744 -10.03 -10.15 9.21
CA LEU A 744 -11.03 -9.59 10.10
C LEU A 744 -11.08 -8.06 9.98
N LYS A 745 -12.28 -7.53 10.18
CA LYS A 745 -12.55 -6.10 10.27
C LYS A 745 -13.25 -5.79 11.59
N LEU A 746 -12.84 -4.67 12.20
CA LEU A 746 -13.56 -4.03 13.30
C LEU A 746 -14.20 -2.76 12.75
N ASP A 747 -15.53 -2.67 12.80
CA ASP A 747 -16.26 -1.49 12.37
C ASP A 747 -16.53 -0.58 13.58
N GLU A 748 -15.57 0.32 13.82
CA GLU A 748 -15.60 1.33 14.87
C GLU A 748 -16.19 2.63 14.30
N LEU A 749 -17.51 2.74 14.35
CA LEU A 749 -18.27 3.78 13.68
C LEU A 749 -18.58 4.94 14.62
N GLY A 750 -18.47 6.17 14.14
CA GLY A 750 -18.99 7.35 14.81
C GLY A 750 -20.51 7.46 14.63
N HIS A 751 -21.25 7.62 15.72
CA HIS A 751 -22.69 7.80 15.72
C HIS A 751 -23.11 8.87 16.74
N ASP A 752 -24.26 9.51 16.49
CA ASP A 752 -24.77 10.59 17.34
C ASP A 752 -25.49 10.07 18.60
N ASP A 753 -26.21 8.94 18.50
CA ASP A 753 -26.95 8.35 19.63
C ASP A 753 -26.13 8.24 20.93
N PRO A 754 -24.91 7.66 20.96
CA PRO A 754 -24.13 7.58 22.20
C PRO A 754 -23.76 8.96 22.77
N THR A 755 -23.50 9.94 21.89
CA THR A 755 -23.22 11.33 22.28
C THR A 755 -24.45 11.98 22.89
N MET A 756 -25.61 11.80 22.26
CA MET A 756 -26.87 12.37 22.71
C MET A 756 -27.31 11.82 24.07
N ILE A 757 -27.24 10.49 24.27
CA ILE A 757 -27.62 9.86 25.54
C ILE A 757 -26.66 10.31 26.64
N ARG A 758 -25.35 10.32 26.38
CA ARG A 758 -24.34 10.80 27.32
C ARG A 758 -24.59 12.25 27.77
N MET A 759 -25.08 13.12 26.88
CA MET A 759 -25.40 14.51 27.24
C MET A 759 -26.68 14.63 28.07
N LEU A 760 -27.58 13.64 27.98
CA LEU A 760 -28.83 13.60 28.74
C LEU A 760 -28.67 13.02 30.16
N GLU A 761 -27.68 12.15 30.37
CA GLU A 761 -27.26 11.62 31.69
C GLU A 761 -26.47 12.64 32.50
#